data_AF-A0A965XUK9-F1
#
_entry.id   AF-A0A965XUK9-F1
#
_cell.length_a   1.000
_cell.length_b   1.000
_cell.length_c   1.000
_cell.angle_alpha   90.00
_cell.angle_beta   90.00
_cell.angle_gamma   90.00
#
_symmetry.space_group_name_H-M   'P 1'
#
loop_
_entity.id
_entity.type
_entity.pdbx_description
1 polymer ?
#
loop_
_entity_poly.entity_id
_entity_poly.type
_entity_poly.pdbx_seq_one_letter_code
_entity_poly.pdbx_strand_id
1 'polypeptide(L)'
;IVNTMDFLIKVYIGEQNVDDIDHLGNRRVRSVGELLQNQLSAAFARMERIARERMNLESNQVKPQDLISNKPVVAAIKEFFGSSQLSQFMDQVNPLAELTHKRRLNALGPGGLSRDRASFEVRDVHYTHYGRLCPIETPEGPNIGLISSLCVYAKINDLGFIETPYRKVDEGKVDMTGKGIVYMSAEEEEEKMVAQANVHIAEDGLITDERIKCRFEADYPVVGRDEVHLVDVAPNQIASIAASLIPFLEHDDANRALMGSNMMRQAVPLIKPEAPIVGTGLEGPVIKDSRTQITAKAKGEIVYVDAKEIHVKYEMTDAEKFVSFDPDITVYKLPLYRKTNQNTSVTLKPIVRKGQKVDPGQILTEGYGTEQGELALGRNLKVAFMPWKGYNFEDAIVISERLLREDVFTSIHVDEYIMEVRDTKRGMEELTSDIPNVSEEATKDLDENGIIRIGANVEPGDILIGKITPKGESDPSPEEKLLRAIFGDKAGDVKDASLKASPSLRGTVIDKRLFSRVAKEGSKKGKSVSKNQIQQAEENFARKTGNLREDFLTRLMALLFKTTSNGISDLYGVEIIAKGQDFKKDVLAKIDYENINPTKWTTDKNVNNQVKLLINNYLIAYKEFDAELKRIKYNLTIGDELPTGIMQLAKVYIAKKRKIKVGDKMAGRHGNKGIVAKVVRDEDMPFLENGSIVDIVLNPLGVPSRMNLGQIYETVLGWAGKELGIKFSTPIFDGAELDEISDFTDKAGVPKYGKTYLRDGGTGEPFDQPATVGVIYMLKLGHMVDDKMHARSIGPYSLITQQPLGGKAQFGGQRFGEMEVWALEAFGASNILQEILTIKSDDVTGRSRAYEAIVKGDPMPAAGIPESLNVLLHELRGLGLSINLD
;
A
#
# COMPACT_ATOMS: atom_id res chain seq x y z
N ILE A 1 -30.81 -18.23 31.18
CA ILE A 1 -31.54 -17.33 32.10
C ILE A 1 -31.33 -17.75 33.54
N VAL A 2 -31.82 -18.93 33.99
CA VAL A 2 -31.63 -19.40 35.39
C VAL A 2 -30.15 -19.42 35.78
N ASN A 3 -29.30 -20.09 35.00
CA ASN A 3 -27.85 -20.13 35.26
C ASN A 3 -27.20 -18.73 35.25
N THR A 4 -27.67 -17.83 34.38
CA THR A 4 -27.18 -16.45 34.30
C THR A 4 -27.51 -15.67 35.56
N MET A 5 -28.74 -15.83 36.08
CA MET A 5 -29.15 -15.18 37.33
C MET A 5 -28.40 -15.76 38.53
N ASP A 6 -28.19 -17.08 38.58
CA ASP A 6 -27.38 -17.72 39.62
C ASP A 6 -25.93 -17.20 39.63
N PHE A 7 -25.30 -17.08 38.45
CA PHE A 7 -23.96 -16.49 38.32
C PHE A 7 -23.93 -15.03 38.77
N LEU A 8 -24.91 -14.21 38.37
CA LEU A 8 -24.97 -12.80 38.80
C LEU A 8 -25.15 -12.67 40.32
N ILE A 9 -25.91 -13.57 40.96
CA ILE A 9 -26.03 -13.60 42.42
C ILE A 9 -24.68 -13.95 43.06
N LYS A 10 -23.94 -14.93 42.53
CA LYS A 10 -22.60 -15.30 43.02
C LYS A 10 -21.59 -14.16 42.88
N VAL A 11 -21.61 -13.45 41.76
CA VAL A 11 -20.77 -12.24 41.55
C VAL A 11 -21.15 -11.14 42.54
N TYR A 12 -22.45 -10.91 42.78
CA TYR A 12 -22.91 -9.92 43.76
C TYR A 12 -22.49 -10.26 45.20
N ILE A 13 -22.45 -11.55 45.55
CA ILE A 13 -21.98 -12.04 46.87
C ILE A 13 -20.45 -12.02 46.97
N GLY A 14 -19.73 -11.93 45.85
CA GLY A 14 -18.26 -11.93 45.79
C GLY A 14 -17.64 -13.32 45.73
N GLU A 15 -18.41 -14.36 45.38
CA GLU A 15 -17.91 -15.73 45.17
C GLU A 15 -17.29 -15.93 43.77
N GLN A 16 -17.54 -15.00 42.85
CA GLN A 16 -17.05 -15.03 41.47
C GLN A 16 -16.60 -13.63 41.05
N ASN A 17 -15.63 -13.56 40.15
CA ASN A 17 -15.11 -12.30 39.60
C ASN A 17 -16.01 -11.75 38.49
N VAL A 18 -15.88 -10.45 38.22
CA VAL A 18 -16.53 -9.78 37.09
C VAL A 18 -15.70 -10.02 35.84
N ASP A 19 -16.37 -10.25 34.71
CA ASP A 19 -15.69 -10.39 33.41
C ASP A 19 -15.00 -9.09 32.99
N ASP A 20 -13.77 -9.20 32.52
CA ASP A 20 -13.02 -8.09 31.94
C ASP A 20 -13.32 -7.95 30.44
N ILE A 21 -13.89 -6.81 30.04
CA ILE A 21 -14.24 -6.51 28.64
C ILE A 21 -13.02 -6.36 27.72
N ASP A 22 -11.86 -6.04 28.28
CA ASP A 22 -10.61 -5.82 27.55
C ASP A 22 -9.83 -7.12 27.33
N HIS A 23 -10.16 -8.17 28.08
CA HIS A 23 -9.59 -9.50 27.92
C HIS A 23 -9.79 -10.03 26.50
N LEU A 24 -8.73 -10.53 25.86
CA LEU A 24 -8.80 -11.07 24.48
C LEU A 24 -9.65 -12.35 24.37
N GLY A 25 -9.93 -13.04 25.47
CA GLY A 25 -10.94 -14.11 25.51
C GLY A 25 -12.36 -13.60 25.27
N ASN A 26 -12.62 -12.32 25.57
CA ASN A 26 -13.92 -11.66 25.35
C ASN A 26 -13.97 -10.88 24.03
N ARG A 27 -12.85 -10.82 23.28
CA ARG A 27 -12.72 -10.07 22.03
C ARG A 27 -12.39 -10.98 20.87
N ARG A 28 -13.34 -11.08 19.95
CA ARG A 28 -13.22 -11.93 18.75
C ARG A 28 -12.90 -11.09 17.50
N VAL A 29 -11.95 -11.57 16.71
CA VAL A 29 -11.62 -11.00 15.39
C VAL A 29 -12.61 -11.51 14.34
N ARG A 30 -13.20 -10.59 13.58
CA ARG A 30 -14.04 -10.92 12.43
C ARG A 30 -13.24 -10.77 11.14
N SER A 31 -13.17 -11.86 10.38
CA SER A 31 -12.50 -11.85 9.07
C SER A 31 -13.39 -11.23 7.99
N VAL A 32 -12.79 -10.89 6.83
CA VAL A 32 -13.53 -10.39 5.66
C VAL A 32 -14.63 -11.37 5.23
N GLY A 33 -14.37 -12.68 5.32
CA GLY A 33 -15.33 -13.71 4.94
C GLY A 33 -16.60 -13.67 5.79
N GLU A 34 -16.46 -13.56 7.11
CA GLU A 34 -17.59 -13.48 8.04
C GLU A 34 -18.39 -12.18 7.87
N LEU A 35 -17.71 -11.04 7.72
CA LEU A 35 -18.38 -9.75 7.51
C LEU A 35 -19.17 -9.74 6.20
N LEU A 36 -18.60 -10.30 5.13
CA LEU A 36 -19.28 -10.44 3.84
C LEU A 36 -20.46 -11.42 3.95
N GLN A 37 -20.30 -12.54 4.65
CA GLN A 37 -21.37 -13.51 4.88
C GLN A 37 -22.57 -12.87 5.57
N ASN A 38 -22.35 -12.00 6.55
CA ASN A 38 -23.43 -11.28 7.25
C ASN A 38 -24.19 -10.34 6.30
N GLN A 39 -23.47 -9.60 5.44
CA GLN A 39 -24.09 -8.73 4.44
C GLN A 39 -24.84 -9.52 3.37
N LEU A 40 -24.29 -10.64 2.91
CA LEU A 40 -24.92 -11.52 1.94
C LEU A 40 -26.15 -12.20 2.52
N SER A 41 -26.12 -12.65 3.78
CA SER A 41 -27.28 -13.24 4.46
C SER A 41 -28.45 -12.25 4.50
N ALA A 42 -28.20 -10.99 4.85
CA ALA A 42 -29.21 -9.94 4.82
C ALA A 42 -29.73 -9.67 3.38
N ALA A 43 -28.84 -9.71 2.38
CA ALA A 43 -29.23 -9.56 0.97
C ALA A 43 -30.07 -10.73 0.45
N PHE A 44 -29.75 -11.96 0.84
CA PHE A 44 -30.52 -13.16 0.49
C PHE A 44 -31.88 -13.17 1.16
N ALA A 45 -31.99 -12.76 2.43
CA ALA A 45 -33.29 -12.61 3.10
C ALA A 45 -34.19 -11.59 2.36
N ARG A 46 -33.62 -10.48 1.87
CA ARG A 46 -34.36 -9.53 1.01
C ARG A 46 -34.77 -10.15 -0.33
N MET A 47 -33.89 -10.91 -0.96
CA MET A 47 -34.18 -11.60 -2.22
C MET A 47 -35.28 -12.63 -2.04
N GLU A 48 -35.25 -13.42 -0.97
CA GLU A 48 -36.26 -14.40 -0.61
C GLU A 48 -37.62 -13.75 -0.43
N ARG A 49 -37.69 -12.62 0.29
CA ARG A 49 -38.94 -11.86 0.45
C ARG A 49 -39.51 -11.41 -0.90
N ILE A 50 -38.67 -10.83 -1.77
CA ILE A 50 -39.10 -10.39 -3.12
C ILE A 50 -39.58 -11.56 -3.97
N ALA A 51 -38.87 -12.69 -3.93
CA ALA A 51 -39.25 -13.89 -4.66
C ALA A 51 -40.60 -14.43 -4.16
N ARG A 52 -40.81 -14.46 -2.83
CA ARG A 52 -42.06 -14.89 -2.20
C ARG A 52 -43.23 -13.98 -2.56
N GLU A 53 -43.03 -12.65 -2.58
CA GLU A 53 -44.02 -11.67 -3.02
C GLU A 53 -44.40 -11.87 -4.49
N ARG A 54 -43.41 -12.07 -5.38
CA ARG A 54 -43.66 -12.34 -6.82
C ARG A 54 -44.38 -13.66 -7.05
N MET A 55 -44.01 -14.71 -6.33
CA MET A 55 -44.69 -16.01 -6.38
C MET A 55 -46.17 -15.91 -5.99
N ASN A 56 -46.52 -15.01 -5.05
CA ASN A 56 -47.92 -14.80 -4.66
C ASN A 56 -48.73 -14.01 -5.72
N LEU A 57 -48.08 -13.25 -6.59
CA LEU A 57 -48.72 -12.38 -7.59
C LEU A 57 -48.91 -13.06 -8.95
N GLU A 58 -48.03 -13.98 -9.34
CA GLU A 58 -48.04 -14.61 -10.66
C GLU A 58 -48.60 -16.04 -10.63
N SER A 59 -49.72 -16.27 -11.32
CA SER A 59 -50.56 -17.46 -11.12
C SER A 59 -50.43 -18.56 -12.17
N ASN A 60 -49.58 -18.47 -13.21
CA ASN A 60 -49.22 -19.63 -14.06
C ASN A 60 -47.98 -19.39 -14.94
N GLN A 61 -47.05 -20.36 -14.92
CA GLN A 61 -45.80 -20.45 -15.73
C GLN A 61 -44.68 -19.43 -15.46
N VAL A 62 -44.25 -19.30 -14.20
CA VAL A 62 -43.05 -18.50 -13.87
C VAL A 62 -41.79 -19.35 -13.90
N LYS A 63 -40.76 -18.92 -14.64
CA LYS A 63 -39.44 -19.57 -14.57
C LYS A 63 -38.68 -19.06 -13.33
N PRO A 64 -37.79 -19.86 -12.71
CA PRO A 64 -37.01 -19.41 -11.56
C PRO A 64 -36.20 -18.12 -11.81
N GLN A 65 -35.79 -17.88 -13.06
CA GLN A 65 -35.05 -16.67 -13.46
C GLN A 65 -35.88 -15.38 -13.33
N ASP A 66 -37.20 -15.47 -13.47
CA ASP A 66 -38.09 -14.30 -13.40
C ASP A 66 -38.38 -13.91 -11.94
N LEU A 67 -38.31 -14.89 -11.02
CA LEU A 67 -38.49 -14.69 -9.59
C LEU A 67 -37.24 -14.13 -8.90
N ILE A 68 -36.05 -14.54 -9.37
CA ILE A 68 -34.77 -14.24 -8.71
C ILE A 68 -34.16 -12.96 -9.29
N SER A 69 -34.12 -11.90 -8.48
CA SER A 69 -33.39 -10.68 -8.80
C SER A 69 -32.02 -10.67 -8.15
N ASN A 70 -30.95 -10.52 -8.94
CA ASN A 70 -29.57 -10.41 -8.42
C ASN A 70 -29.22 -9.01 -7.86
N LYS A 71 -30.06 -8.00 -8.10
CA LYS A 71 -29.78 -6.59 -7.73
C LYS A 71 -29.50 -6.42 -6.22
N PRO A 72 -30.27 -7.00 -5.29
CA PRO A 72 -30.02 -6.83 -3.85
C PRO A 72 -28.65 -7.35 -3.40
N VAL A 73 -28.18 -8.45 -4.01
CA VAL A 73 -26.87 -9.05 -3.71
C VAL A 73 -25.75 -8.21 -4.29
N VAL A 74 -25.86 -7.80 -5.55
CA VAL A 74 -24.87 -6.92 -6.19
C VAL A 74 -24.76 -5.59 -5.44
N ALA A 75 -25.87 -5.01 -5.01
CA ALA A 75 -25.88 -3.79 -4.22
C ALA A 75 -25.17 -3.97 -2.86
N ALA A 76 -25.47 -5.05 -2.12
CA ALA A 76 -24.82 -5.33 -0.84
C ALA A 76 -23.30 -5.54 -0.98
N ILE A 77 -22.86 -6.23 -2.04
CA ILE A 77 -21.43 -6.41 -2.33
C ILE A 77 -20.77 -5.06 -2.65
N LYS A 78 -21.40 -4.24 -3.50
CA LYS A 78 -20.88 -2.90 -3.85
C LYS A 78 -20.80 -1.98 -2.64
N GLU A 79 -21.81 -2.01 -1.77
CA GLU A 79 -21.83 -1.22 -0.53
C GLU A 79 -20.73 -1.68 0.44
N PHE A 80 -20.56 -3.00 0.60
CA PHE A 80 -19.51 -3.56 1.47
C PHE A 80 -18.10 -3.16 1.02
N PHE A 81 -17.76 -3.35 -0.26
CA PHE A 81 -16.42 -3.03 -0.75
C PHE A 81 -16.21 -1.54 -1.06
N GLY A 82 -17.28 -0.80 -1.37
CA GLY A 82 -17.18 0.61 -1.78
C GLY A 82 -17.29 1.61 -0.63
N SER A 83 -18.11 1.34 0.39
CA SER A 83 -18.48 2.33 1.42
C SER A 83 -18.08 1.92 2.84
N SER A 84 -17.71 0.66 3.08
CA SER A 84 -17.32 0.21 4.41
C SER A 84 -16.04 0.90 4.89
N GLN A 85 -16.04 1.33 6.16
CA GLN A 85 -14.85 1.90 6.81
C GLN A 85 -13.68 0.90 6.90
N LEU A 86 -13.96 -0.40 6.82
CA LEU A 86 -12.95 -1.46 6.83
C LEU A 86 -12.41 -1.78 5.43
N SER A 87 -13.11 -1.35 4.37
CA SER A 87 -12.64 -1.48 2.99
C SER A 87 -11.86 -0.22 2.61
N GLN A 88 -10.57 -0.23 2.93
CA GLN A 88 -9.68 0.93 2.73
C GLN A 88 -8.76 0.72 1.53
N PHE A 89 -8.31 1.83 0.93
CA PHE A 89 -7.23 1.77 -0.05
C PHE A 89 -5.99 1.16 0.60
N MET A 90 -5.41 0.16 -0.07
CA MET A 90 -4.21 -0.49 0.44
C MET A 90 -3.06 0.51 0.51
N ASP A 91 -2.40 0.58 1.67
CA ASP A 91 -1.15 1.30 1.83
C ASP A 91 -0.04 0.58 1.05
N GLN A 92 0.41 1.21 -0.03
CA GLN A 92 1.38 0.70 -1.00
C GLN A 92 2.49 1.74 -1.20
N VAL A 93 2.98 2.31 -0.10
CA VAL A 93 4.22 3.09 -0.11
C VAL A 93 5.40 2.15 -0.37
N ASN A 94 5.50 1.05 0.37
CA ASN A 94 6.55 0.05 0.25
C ASN A 94 6.04 -1.36 0.65
N PRO A 95 6.84 -2.44 0.47
CA PRO A 95 6.42 -3.81 0.80
C PRO A 95 6.02 -4.02 2.27
N LEU A 96 6.71 -3.34 3.20
CA LEU A 96 6.41 -3.43 4.63
C LEU A 96 5.05 -2.79 4.97
N ALA A 97 4.75 -1.64 4.38
CA ALA A 97 3.45 -0.97 4.54
C ALA A 97 2.30 -1.87 4.07
N GLU A 98 2.48 -2.55 2.93
CA GLU A 98 1.48 -3.48 2.41
C GLU A 98 1.25 -4.67 3.35
N LEU A 99 2.32 -5.29 3.85
CA LEU A 99 2.22 -6.45 4.73
C LEU A 99 1.61 -6.09 6.09
N THR A 100 2.05 -4.98 6.69
CA THR A 100 1.53 -4.50 7.98
C THR A 100 0.07 -4.09 7.87
N HIS A 101 -0.34 -3.45 6.77
CA HIS A 101 -1.73 -3.07 6.57
C HIS A 101 -2.67 -4.29 6.46
N LYS A 102 -2.24 -5.37 5.82
CA LYS A 102 -2.99 -6.63 5.74
C LYS A 102 -3.14 -7.34 7.10
N ARG A 103 -2.22 -7.08 8.04
CA ARG A 103 -2.20 -7.67 9.39
C ARG A 103 -2.74 -6.72 10.48
N ARG A 104 -3.38 -5.62 10.07
CA ARG A 104 -3.94 -4.61 10.98
C ARG A 104 -5.30 -5.05 11.50
N LEU A 105 -5.51 -4.84 12.79
CA LEU A 105 -6.78 -5.03 13.48
C LEU A 105 -7.36 -3.68 13.84
N ASN A 106 -8.69 -3.55 13.74
CA ASN A 106 -9.39 -2.30 13.97
C ASN A 106 -10.59 -2.54 14.89
N ALA A 107 -10.63 -1.82 16.01
CA ALA A 107 -11.78 -1.81 16.92
C ALA A 107 -12.93 -0.93 16.40
N LEU A 108 -12.68 -0.10 15.38
CA LEU A 108 -13.67 0.77 14.75
C LEU A 108 -14.42 0.04 13.63
N GLY A 109 -15.67 0.44 13.41
CA GLY A 109 -16.49 -0.01 12.28
C GLY A 109 -17.82 -0.65 12.70
N PRO A 110 -18.54 -1.30 11.77
CA PRO A 110 -19.86 -1.85 12.05
C PRO A 110 -19.80 -2.96 13.11
N GLY A 111 -20.46 -2.74 14.24
CA GLY A 111 -20.44 -3.64 15.40
C GLY A 111 -19.23 -3.48 16.32
N GLY A 112 -18.38 -2.48 16.07
CA GLY A 112 -17.28 -2.09 16.95
C GLY A 112 -17.56 -0.75 17.67
N LEU A 113 -16.50 -0.10 18.11
CA LEU A 113 -16.55 1.18 18.83
C LEU A 113 -16.53 2.37 17.87
N SER A 114 -17.04 3.51 18.33
CA SER A 114 -16.75 4.80 17.71
C SER A 114 -15.65 5.52 18.47
N ARG A 115 -14.93 6.43 17.81
CA ARG A 115 -13.82 7.17 18.41
C ARG A 115 -14.22 7.92 19.69
N ASP A 116 -15.39 8.53 19.67
CA ASP A 116 -15.90 9.36 20.77
C ASP A 116 -16.47 8.53 21.93
N ARG A 117 -16.79 7.25 21.69
CA ARG A 117 -17.32 6.33 22.71
C ARG A 117 -16.24 5.43 23.31
N ALA A 118 -15.06 5.36 22.70
CA ALA A 118 -13.97 4.55 23.20
C ALA A 118 -13.39 5.17 24.48
N SER A 119 -13.52 4.46 25.59
CA SER A 119 -12.92 4.81 26.88
C SER A 119 -11.40 4.69 26.84
N PHE A 120 -10.75 5.14 27.92
CA PHE A 120 -9.30 5.01 28.08
C PHE A 120 -8.87 3.53 28.22
N GLU A 121 -9.63 2.73 28.97
CA GLU A 121 -9.33 1.31 29.26
C GLU A 121 -9.17 0.49 27.97
N VAL A 122 -10.07 0.67 27.00
CA VAL A 122 -10.02 -0.04 25.72
C VAL A 122 -8.79 0.33 24.88
N ARG A 123 -8.20 1.50 25.11
CA ARG A 123 -7.01 1.96 24.39
C ARG A 123 -5.72 1.51 25.05
N ASP A 124 -5.78 1.04 26.29
CA ASP A 124 -4.62 0.66 27.07
C ASP A 124 -4.09 -0.72 26.64
N VAL A 125 -2.85 -1.02 27.05
CA VAL A 125 -2.21 -2.30 26.78
C VAL A 125 -2.59 -3.29 27.87
N HIS A 126 -3.39 -4.28 27.51
CA HIS A 126 -3.79 -5.36 28.39
C HIS A 126 -2.75 -6.51 28.39
N TYR A 127 -2.58 -7.24 29.51
CA TYR A 127 -1.57 -8.30 29.62
C TYR A 127 -1.76 -9.45 28.62
N THR A 128 -3.02 -9.76 28.25
CA THR A 128 -3.32 -10.76 27.21
C THR A 128 -2.89 -10.38 25.81
N HIS A 129 -2.51 -9.11 25.56
CA HIS A 129 -1.93 -8.70 24.29
C HIS A 129 -0.59 -9.40 24.01
N TYR A 130 0.10 -9.90 25.05
CA TYR A 130 1.38 -10.58 24.93
C TYR A 130 1.34 -11.69 23.86
N GLY A 131 2.26 -11.63 22.90
CA GLY A 131 2.34 -12.60 21.81
C GLY A 131 1.21 -12.55 20.77
N ARG A 132 0.19 -11.69 20.96
CA ARG A 132 -1.04 -11.64 20.15
C ARG A 132 -1.18 -10.31 19.41
N LEU A 133 -1.19 -9.20 20.15
CA LEU A 133 -1.28 -7.84 19.65
C LEU A 133 0.00 -7.08 20.02
N CYS A 134 0.60 -6.41 19.05
CA CYS A 134 1.82 -5.65 19.29
C CYS A 134 1.50 -4.42 20.17
N PRO A 135 2.17 -4.26 21.33
CA PRO A 135 1.95 -3.11 22.21
C PRO A 135 2.60 -1.82 21.67
N ILE A 136 3.51 -1.92 20.71
CA ILE A 136 4.30 -0.80 20.17
C ILE A 136 3.66 -0.23 18.90
N GLU A 137 3.20 -1.07 17.97
CA GLU A 137 2.74 -0.62 16.65
C GLU A 137 1.26 -0.22 16.66
N THR A 138 1.01 1.04 17.00
CA THR A 138 -0.29 1.73 16.87
C THR A 138 -0.11 3.10 16.21
N PRO A 139 -1.10 3.62 15.46
CA PRO A 139 -1.08 5.01 15.00
C PRO A 139 -1.03 6.00 16.18
N GLU A 140 -0.27 7.08 16.00
CA GLU A 140 -0.31 8.24 16.90
C GLU A 140 -1.62 9.03 16.74
N GLY A 141 -2.05 9.73 17.79
CA GLY A 141 -3.21 10.62 17.76
C GLY A 141 -4.53 9.93 18.14
N PRO A 142 -5.68 10.31 17.54
CA PRO A 142 -7.00 9.93 18.05
C PRO A 142 -7.33 8.44 17.93
N ASN A 143 -6.57 7.69 17.13
CA ASN A 143 -6.76 6.25 16.93
C ASN A 143 -5.83 5.37 17.78
N ILE A 144 -5.05 5.96 18.69
CA ILE A 144 -4.16 5.20 19.58
C ILE A 144 -4.94 4.13 20.35
N GLY A 145 -4.42 2.90 20.36
CA GLY A 145 -5.01 1.72 21.02
C GLY A 145 -6.22 1.10 20.29
N LEU A 146 -6.84 1.83 19.35
CA LEU A 146 -7.99 1.33 18.58
C LEU A 146 -7.59 0.61 17.30
N ILE A 147 -6.38 0.86 16.83
CA ILE A 147 -5.78 0.21 15.67
C ILE A 147 -4.47 -0.41 16.12
N SER A 148 -4.43 -1.73 16.10
CA SER A 148 -3.28 -2.52 16.54
C SER A 148 -2.84 -3.46 15.43
N SER A 149 -1.62 -3.99 15.55
CA SER A 149 -1.06 -4.92 14.57
C SER A 149 -0.84 -6.28 15.20
N LEU A 150 -1.10 -7.36 14.45
CA LEU A 150 -0.80 -8.72 14.91
C LEU A 150 0.70 -8.90 15.17
N CYS A 151 1.04 -9.60 16.24
CA CYS A 151 2.41 -10.04 16.51
C CYS A 151 2.95 -11.00 15.43
N VAL A 152 4.25 -11.26 15.41
CA VAL A 152 4.92 -12.08 14.38
C VAL A 152 4.28 -13.47 14.24
N TYR A 153 4.12 -14.20 15.34
CA TYR A 153 3.63 -15.58 15.34
C TYR A 153 2.14 -15.74 15.63
N ALA A 154 1.44 -14.64 15.91
CA ALA A 154 0.02 -14.67 16.24
C ALA A 154 -0.82 -15.28 15.10
N LYS A 155 -1.77 -16.13 15.47
CA LYS A 155 -2.76 -16.75 14.56
C LYS A 155 -4.17 -16.47 15.04
N ILE A 156 -5.13 -16.57 14.13
CA ILE A 156 -6.55 -16.50 14.45
C ILE A 156 -7.10 -17.92 14.28
N ASN A 157 -7.73 -18.46 15.32
CA ASN A 157 -8.33 -19.79 15.27
C ASN A 157 -9.68 -19.80 14.54
N ASP A 158 -10.26 -20.99 14.37
CA ASP A 158 -11.56 -21.16 13.67
C ASP A 158 -12.70 -20.43 14.38
N LEU A 159 -12.59 -20.25 15.70
CA LEU A 159 -13.53 -19.49 16.52
C LEU A 159 -13.27 -17.97 16.48
N GLY A 160 -12.23 -17.49 15.79
CA GLY A 160 -11.91 -16.07 15.66
C GLY A 160 -11.15 -15.45 16.84
N PHE A 161 -10.66 -16.23 17.79
CA PHE A 161 -9.79 -15.76 18.86
C PHE A 161 -8.32 -15.77 18.43
N ILE A 162 -7.53 -14.87 19.02
CA ILE A 162 -6.11 -14.75 18.71
C ILE A 162 -5.31 -15.69 19.61
N GLU A 163 -4.49 -16.51 18.99
CA GLU A 163 -3.63 -17.49 19.65
C GLU A 163 -2.16 -17.16 19.41
N THR A 164 -1.33 -17.54 20.37
CA THR A 164 0.13 -17.40 20.29
C THR A 164 0.80 -18.74 20.63
N PRO A 165 1.94 -19.08 20.01
CA PRO A 165 2.57 -20.37 20.24
C PRO A 165 3.48 -20.36 21.49
N TYR A 166 3.46 -21.47 22.22
CA TYR A 166 4.34 -21.76 23.35
C TYR A 166 4.97 -23.14 23.20
N ARG A 167 6.11 -23.35 23.86
CA ARG A 167 6.71 -24.69 24.05
C ARG A 167 6.23 -25.25 25.37
N LYS A 168 5.77 -26.50 25.36
CA LYS A 168 5.40 -27.22 26.59
C LYS A 168 6.63 -27.57 27.43
N VAL A 169 6.46 -27.47 28.74
CA VAL A 169 7.45 -27.89 29.73
C VAL A 169 6.82 -28.97 30.60
N ASP A 170 7.46 -30.13 30.64
CA ASP A 170 7.08 -31.25 31.50
C ASP A 170 8.24 -31.54 32.46
N GLU A 171 7.99 -31.47 33.77
CA GLU A 171 9.00 -31.72 34.84
C GLU A 171 10.31 -30.93 34.64
N GLY A 172 10.20 -29.63 34.33
CA GLY A 172 11.36 -28.75 34.11
C GLY A 172 12.10 -28.97 32.79
N LYS A 173 11.58 -29.84 31.90
CA LYS A 173 12.14 -30.14 30.59
C LYS A 173 11.27 -29.58 29.47
N VAL A 174 11.84 -28.68 28.69
CA VAL A 174 11.20 -28.06 27.51
C VAL A 174 11.20 -29.04 26.34
N ASP A 175 10.05 -29.25 25.71
CA ASP A 175 9.97 -30.02 24.46
C ASP A 175 10.54 -29.21 23.29
N MET A 176 11.79 -29.51 22.93
CA MET A 176 12.51 -28.86 21.82
C MET A 176 12.07 -29.37 20.43
N THR A 177 11.17 -30.36 20.36
CA THR A 177 10.67 -30.88 19.08
C THR A 177 9.56 -29.99 18.52
N GLY A 178 9.41 -29.95 17.18
CA GLY A 178 8.34 -29.18 16.54
C GLY A 178 6.90 -29.64 16.88
N LYS A 179 6.74 -30.79 17.54
CA LYS A 179 5.44 -31.28 18.06
C LYS A 179 5.10 -30.70 19.44
N GLY A 180 6.09 -30.19 20.17
CA GLY A 180 5.93 -29.54 21.47
C GLY A 180 5.37 -28.12 21.41
N ILE A 181 5.25 -27.53 20.20
CA ILE A 181 4.70 -26.20 20.00
C ILE A 181 3.18 -26.27 20.01
N VAL A 182 2.56 -25.59 20.97
CA VAL A 182 1.11 -25.51 21.12
C VAL A 182 0.66 -24.06 21.05
N TYR A 183 -0.34 -23.79 20.20
CA TYR A 183 -1.00 -22.50 20.14
C TYR A 183 -2.06 -22.45 21.24
N MET A 184 -2.09 -21.35 21.99
CA MET A 184 -3.06 -21.15 23.07
C MET A 184 -3.77 -19.82 22.90
N SER A 185 -5.09 -19.84 23.10
CA SER A 185 -5.91 -18.63 23.23
C SER A 185 -5.62 -17.92 24.56
N ALA A 186 -6.14 -16.70 24.73
CA ALA A 186 -5.94 -15.95 25.98
C ALA A 186 -6.53 -16.70 27.19
N GLU A 187 -7.72 -17.28 27.03
CA GLU A 187 -8.41 -18.08 28.06
C GLU A 187 -7.66 -19.39 28.36
N GLU A 188 -7.12 -20.07 27.35
CA GLU A 188 -6.36 -21.31 27.56
C GLU A 188 -5.00 -21.09 28.24
N GLU A 189 -4.46 -19.87 28.17
CA GLU A 189 -3.21 -19.49 28.81
C GLU A 189 -3.40 -19.11 30.29
N GLU A 190 -4.62 -18.77 30.70
CA GLU A 190 -4.95 -18.50 32.11
C GLU A 190 -4.54 -19.68 32.99
N GLU A 191 -4.23 -19.37 34.26
CA GLU A 191 -3.77 -20.33 35.27
C GLU A 191 -2.43 -21.05 34.94
N LYS A 192 -1.70 -20.66 33.88
CA LYS A 192 -0.40 -21.26 33.52
C LYS A 192 0.77 -20.32 33.79
N MET A 193 1.85 -20.88 34.32
CA MET A 193 3.13 -20.18 34.49
C MET A 193 3.91 -20.22 33.17
N VAL A 194 4.06 -19.05 32.55
CA VAL A 194 4.77 -18.88 31.26
C VAL A 194 6.13 -18.24 31.48
N ALA A 195 7.20 -18.96 31.18
CA ALA A 195 8.56 -18.46 31.22
C ALA A 195 8.96 -17.74 29.92
N GLN A 196 9.86 -16.76 30.05
CA GLN A 196 10.36 -15.96 28.94
C GLN A 196 11.26 -16.76 27.99
N ALA A 197 11.45 -16.26 26.76
CA ALA A 197 12.23 -16.95 25.72
C ALA A 197 13.75 -16.97 25.99
N ASN A 198 14.23 -16.09 26.86
CA ASN A 198 15.64 -15.91 27.22
C ASN A 198 16.09 -16.80 28.39
N VAL A 199 15.25 -17.72 28.86
CA VAL A 199 15.63 -18.69 29.90
C VAL A 199 16.71 -19.62 29.36
N HIS A 200 17.71 -19.92 30.19
CA HIS A 200 18.79 -20.81 29.80
C HIS A 200 18.31 -22.26 29.79
N ILE A 201 18.38 -22.88 28.61
CA ILE A 201 17.95 -24.26 28.36
C ILE A 201 19.16 -25.05 27.87
N ALA A 202 19.42 -26.21 28.47
CA ALA A 202 20.46 -27.12 28.05
C ALA A 202 20.08 -27.85 26.74
N GLU A 203 21.05 -28.48 26.05
CA GLU A 203 20.80 -29.18 24.78
C GLU A 203 19.77 -30.32 24.89
N ASP A 204 19.65 -30.92 26.08
CA ASP A 204 18.66 -31.95 26.36
C ASP A 204 17.26 -31.40 26.64
N GLY A 205 17.09 -30.07 26.69
CA GLY A 205 15.84 -29.37 26.98
C GLY A 205 15.63 -29.02 28.45
N LEU A 206 16.56 -29.34 29.36
CA LEU A 206 16.42 -29.03 30.78
C LEU A 206 16.66 -27.54 31.04
N ILE A 207 15.78 -26.91 31.84
CA ILE A 207 16.01 -25.53 32.30
C ILE A 207 17.12 -25.53 33.36
N THR A 208 18.19 -24.76 33.11
CA THR A 208 19.36 -24.70 33.99
C THR A 208 19.20 -23.73 35.15
N ASP A 209 18.34 -22.72 34.99
CA ASP A 209 18.12 -21.68 35.99
C ASP A 209 17.28 -22.21 37.17
N GLU A 210 17.72 -21.98 38.41
CA GLU A 210 16.99 -22.40 39.61
C GLU A 210 15.80 -21.49 39.96
N ARG A 211 15.88 -20.21 39.58
CA ARG A 211 14.86 -19.20 39.84
C ARG A 211 14.48 -18.52 38.53
N ILE A 212 13.28 -18.81 38.05
CA ILE A 212 12.82 -18.40 36.72
C ILE A 212 11.73 -17.35 36.90
N LYS A 213 11.85 -16.24 36.16
CA LYS A 213 10.79 -15.24 36.08
C LYS A 213 9.72 -15.76 35.13
N CYS A 214 8.53 -15.97 35.67
CA CYS A 214 7.37 -16.40 34.90
C CYS A 214 6.32 -15.30 34.92
N ARG A 215 5.47 -15.29 33.89
CA ARG A 215 4.24 -14.52 33.84
C ARG A 215 3.10 -15.42 34.28
N PHE A 216 2.25 -14.89 35.14
CA PHE A 216 1.00 -15.50 35.58
C PHE A 216 -0.07 -14.42 35.53
N GLU A 217 -0.89 -14.44 34.48
CA GLU A 217 -1.87 -13.38 34.19
C GLU A 217 -1.21 -11.99 34.14
N ALA A 218 -1.56 -11.10 35.07
CA ALA A 218 -0.99 -9.76 35.21
C ALA A 218 0.25 -9.70 36.14
N ASP A 219 0.57 -10.77 36.85
CA ASP A 219 1.67 -10.87 37.81
C ASP A 219 2.93 -11.52 37.22
N TYR A 220 4.08 -11.25 37.85
CA TYR A 220 5.40 -11.75 37.42
C TYR A 220 6.12 -12.51 38.55
N PRO A 221 5.61 -13.68 38.97
CA PRO A 221 6.24 -14.48 40.02
C PRO A 221 7.62 -15.03 39.61
N VAL A 222 8.45 -15.31 40.62
CA VAL A 222 9.72 -16.03 40.45
C VAL A 222 9.55 -17.42 41.04
N VAL A 223 9.57 -18.44 40.17
CA VAL A 223 9.25 -19.82 40.52
C VAL A 223 10.43 -20.76 40.25
N GLY A 224 10.36 -21.97 40.78
CA GLY A 224 11.29 -23.05 40.44
C GLY A 224 10.96 -23.67 39.08
N ARG A 225 11.91 -24.41 38.50
CA ARG A 225 11.75 -25.08 37.19
C ARG A 225 10.57 -26.04 37.10
N ASP A 226 10.19 -26.67 38.21
CA ASP A 226 9.13 -27.68 38.25
C ASP A 226 7.73 -27.05 38.16
N GLU A 227 7.61 -25.75 38.42
CA GLU A 227 6.34 -24.99 38.37
C GLU A 227 6.12 -24.31 37.00
N VAL A 228 7.12 -24.36 36.11
CA VAL A 228 7.01 -23.79 34.76
C VAL A 228 6.22 -24.72 33.87
N HIS A 229 5.14 -24.20 33.26
CA HIS A 229 4.28 -24.98 32.38
C HIS A 229 4.62 -24.75 30.90
N LEU A 230 5.00 -23.52 30.56
CA LEU A 230 5.19 -23.07 29.19
C LEU A 230 6.43 -22.17 29.07
N VAL A 231 7.05 -22.18 27.90
CA VAL A 231 8.13 -21.27 27.53
C VAL A 231 7.79 -20.62 26.20
N ASP A 232 8.06 -19.32 26.10
CA ASP A 232 7.96 -18.54 24.87
C ASP A 232 8.79 -19.14 23.72
N VAL A 233 8.29 -19.08 22.47
CA VAL A 233 8.99 -19.71 21.33
C VAL A 233 10.19 -18.90 20.86
N ALA A 234 10.07 -17.57 20.87
CA ALA A 234 11.09 -16.65 20.42
C ALA A 234 10.93 -15.26 21.09
N PRO A 235 12.01 -14.51 21.35
CA PRO A 235 11.92 -13.19 21.99
C PRO A 235 11.10 -12.18 21.19
N ASN A 236 11.16 -12.24 19.85
CA ASN A 236 10.43 -11.35 18.96
C ASN A 236 8.92 -11.64 18.84
N GLN A 237 8.42 -12.66 19.52
CA GLN A 237 7.00 -13.02 19.47
C GLN A 237 6.09 -11.92 20.03
N ILE A 238 6.60 -11.04 20.90
CA ILE A 238 5.82 -9.99 21.56
C ILE A 238 5.57 -8.77 20.66
N ALA A 239 6.32 -8.65 19.56
CA ALA A 239 6.30 -7.50 18.68
C ALA A 239 5.62 -7.81 17.34
N SER A 240 5.24 -6.76 16.62
CA SER A 240 4.79 -6.86 15.23
C SER A 240 5.98 -7.02 14.27
N ILE A 241 5.67 -7.31 13.02
CA ILE A 241 6.68 -7.39 11.95
C ILE A 241 7.47 -6.08 11.82
N ALA A 242 6.81 -4.92 11.88
CA ALA A 242 7.50 -3.64 11.73
C ALA A 242 8.40 -3.34 12.93
N ALA A 243 7.92 -3.54 14.17
CA ALA A 243 8.74 -3.33 15.35
C ALA A 243 9.93 -4.30 15.41
N SER A 244 9.75 -5.55 14.96
CA SER A 244 10.81 -6.57 14.93
C SER A 244 11.90 -6.33 13.87
N LEU A 245 11.74 -5.32 13.00
CA LEU A 245 12.77 -4.91 12.03
C LEU A 245 13.70 -3.79 12.56
N ILE A 246 13.46 -3.33 13.79
CA ILE A 246 14.30 -2.34 14.48
C ILE A 246 15.38 -3.13 15.24
N PRO A 247 16.66 -3.06 14.85
CA PRO A 247 17.73 -3.69 15.64
C PRO A 247 17.88 -2.93 16.97
N PHE A 248 18.40 -3.57 18.01
CA PHE A 248 18.63 -2.93 19.32
C PHE A 248 17.38 -2.28 19.92
N LEU A 249 16.19 -2.85 19.65
CA LEU A 249 14.91 -2.34 20.13
C LEU A 249 14.86 -2.28 21.67
N GLU A 250 15.54 -3.20 22.34
CA GLU A 250 15.71 -3.27 23.79
C GLU A 250 16.40 -2.04 24.41
N HIS A 251 17.04 -1.19 23.59
CA HIS A 251 17.72 0.04 24.01
C HIS A 251 16.97 1.32 23.63
N ASP A 252 15.75 1.20 23.11
CA ASP A 252 14.90 2.32 22.74
C ASP A 252 13.68 2.45 23.66
N ASP A 253 13.33 3.69 23.99
CA ASP A 253 12.03 3.99 24.60
C ASP A 253 10.88 3.53 23.70
N ALA A 254 9.81 2.99 24.30
CA ALA A 254 8.66 2.44 23.59
C ALA A 254 7.99 3.46 22.65
N ASN A 255 7.95 4.74 23.02
CA ASN A 255 7.37 5.78 22.16
C ASN A 255 8.24 6.03 20.92
N ARG A 256 9.57 5.87 21.04
CA ARG A 256 10.49 5.97 19.90
C ARG A 256 10.39 4.77 18.98
N ALA A 257 10.26 3.57 19.54
CA ALA A 257 9.99 2.37 18.78
C ALA A 257 8.66 2.44 18.01
N LEU A 258 7.60 2.99 18.63
CA LEU A 258 6.32 3.26 17.98
C LEU A 258 6.49 4.20 16.78
N MET A 259 7.23 5.29 16.97
CA MET A 259 7.53 6.24 15.89
C MET A 259 8.36 5.58 14.78
N GLY A 260 9.37 4.80 15.14
CA GLY A 260 10.24 4.07 14.22
C GLY A 260 9.47 3.11 13.31
N SER A 261 8.67 2.22 13.91
CA SER A 261 7.82 1.28 13.18
C SER A 261 6.83 2.00 12.25
N ASN A 262 6.22 3.10 12.70
CA ASN A 262 5.32 3.92 11.89
C ASN A 262 6.04 4.61 10.72
N MET A 263 7.25 5.12 10.93
CA MET A 263 8.03 5.82 9.90
C MET A 263 8.56 4.89 8.82
N MET A 264 8.93 3.65 9.18
CA MET A 264 9.35 2.65 8.18
C MET A 264 8.25 2.36 7.14
N ARG A 265 6.98 2.39 7.53
CA ARG A 265 5.85 2.24 6.59
C ARG A 265 5.71 3.43 5.63
N GLN A 266 6.23 4.59 5.99
CA GLN A 266 6.18 5.81 5.19
C GLN A 266 7.42 6.00 4.31
N ALA A 267 8.39 5.09 4.38
CA ALA A 267 9.63 5.16 3.62
C ALA A 267 9.37 4.93 2.13
N VAL A 268 9.76 5.87 1.27
CA VAL A 268 9.53 5.79 -0.18
C VAL A 268 10.62 4.93 -0.83
N PRO A 269 10.27 4.00 -1.72
CA PRO A 269 11.23 3.21 -2.48
C PRO A 269 12.21 4.09 -3.27
N LEU A 270 13.50 3.85 -3.06
CA LEU A 270 14.58 4.54 -3.75
C LEU A 270 14.89 3.87 -5.09
N ILE A 271 15.55 4.60 -6.01
CA ILE A 271 16.02 4.02 -7.29
C ILE A 271 17.12 2.98 -7.05
N LYS A 272 17.97 3.23 -6.05
CA LYS A 272 19.09 2.37 -5.64
C LYS A 272 19.00 2.07 -4.14
N PRO A 273 18.03 1.26 -3.69
CA PRO A 273 17.97 0.87 -2.29
C PRO A 273 19.22 0.06 -1.90
N GLU A 274 19.55 0.03 -0.62
CA GLU A 274 20.62 -0.80 -0.07
C GLU A 274 20.04 -1.57 1.12
N ALA A 275 20.33 -2.85 1.23
CA ALA A 275 19.95 -3.67 2.38
C ALA A 275 20.69 -3.17 3.63
N PRO A 276 20.04 -3.19 4.81
CA PRO A 276 20.68 -2.73 6.03
C PRO A 276 21.91 -3.59 6.36
N ILE A 277 23.01 -2.93 6.74
CA ILE A 277 24.21 -3.65 7.25
C ILE A 277 23.88 -4.29 8.60
N VAL A 278 23.12 -3.60 9.44
CA VAL A 278 22.62 -4.11 10.72
C VAL A 278 21.13 -4.39 10.58
N GLY A 279 20.77 -5.64 10.31
CA GLY A 279 19.38 -6.10 10.21
C GLY A 279 18.94 -6.87 11.45
N THR A 280 17.75 -7.47 11.41
CA THR A 280 17.27 -8.40 12.45
C THR A 280 17.11 -9.84 11.95
N GLY A 281 17.32 -10.07 10.65
CA GLY A 281 17.18 -11.37 9.99
C GLY A 281 15.76 -11.61 9.46
N LEU A 282 14.81 -10.73 9.75
CA LEU A 282 13.44 -10.79 9.25
C LEU A 282 13.28 -10.19 7.84
N GLU A 283 14.27 -9.45 7.34
CA GLU A 283 14.23 -8.74 6.07
C GLU A 283 13.93 -9.67 4.88
N GLY A 284 14.56 -10.85 4.84
CA GLY A 284 14.33 -11.87 3.80
C GLY A 284 12.94 -12.51 3.86
N PRO A 285 12.53 -13.09 5.01
CA PRO A 285 11.19 -13.64 5.19
C PRO A 285 10.06 -12.66 4.87
N VAL A 286 10.19 -11.40 5.30
CA VAL A 286 9.19 -10.35 5.05
C VAL A 286 8.95 -10.14 3.55
N ILE A 287 10.01 -10.12 2.73
CA ILE A 287 9.87 -9.96 1.29
C ILE A 287 9.25 -11.19 0.64
N LYS A 288 9.71 -12.40 1.02
CA LYS A 288 9.13 -13.66 0.54
C LYS A 288 7.62 -13.72 0.79
N ASP A 289 7.18 -13.32 1.98
CA ASP A 289 5.76 -13.37 2.38
C ASP A 289 4.93 -12.20 1.84
N SER A 290 5.55 -11.04 1.58
CA SER A 290 4.89 -9.89 0.94
C SER A 290 4.36 -10.22 -0.47
N ARG A 291 4.98 -11.21 -1.15
CA ARG A 291 4.70 -11.59 -2.54
C ARG A 291 4.74 -10.42 -3.53
N THR A 292 5.55 -9.41 -3.24
CA THR A 292 5.79 -8.26 -4.13
C THR A 292 6.80 -8.59 -5.24
N GLN A 293 7.72 -9.52 -4.96
CA GLN A 293 8.74 -10.01 -5.87
C GLN A 293 8.29 -11.27 -6.62
N ILE A 294 8.93 -11.54 -7.76
CA ILE A 294 8.71 -12.78 -8.51
C ILE A 294 9.59 -13.88 -7.92
N THR A 295 8.99 -15.01 -7.57
CA THR A 295 9.67 -16.19 -7.03
C THR A 295 9.59 -17.37 -7.99
N ALA A 296 10.62 -18.21 -7.98
CA ALA A 296 10.62 -19.47 -8.72
C ALA A 296 9.57 -20.43 -8.12
N LYS A 297 8.74 -21.04 -8.97
CA LYS A 297 7.70 -22.00 -8.54
C LYS A 297 8.30 -23.36 -8.15
N ALA A 298 9.31 -23.79 -8.90
CA ALA A 298 9.96 -25.08 -8.74
C ALA A 298 11.46 -24.95 -9.05
N LYS A 299 12.18 -26.07 -8.96
CA LYS A 299 13.58 -26.13 -9.38
C LYS A 299 13.67 -25.99 -10.89
N GLY A 300 14.59 -25.17 -11.39
CA GLY A 300 14.70 -24.92 -12.82
C GLY A 300 15.99 -24.22 -13.23
N GLU A 301 16.10 -23.91 -14.51
CA GLU A 301 17.20 -23.15 -15.09
C GLU A 301 16.67 -21.94 -15.86
N ILE A 302 17.36 -20.82 -15.73
CA ILE A 302 17.00 -19.59 -16.43
C ILE A 302 17.53 -19.61 -17.86
N VAL A 303 16.63 -19.59 -18.83
CA VAL A 303 16.96 -19.66 -20.26
C VAL A 303 17.18 -18.28 -20.86
N TYR A 304 16.43 -17.28 -20.41
CA TYR A 304 16.48 -15.92 -20.91
C TYR A 304 16.11 -14.93 -19.81
N VAL A 305 16.80 -13.79 -19.81
CA VAL A 305 16.57 -12.68 -18.87
C VAL A 305 16.73 -11.38 -19.62
N ASP A 306 15.75 -10.50 -19.48
CA ASP A 306 15.88 -9.09 -19.80
C ASP A 306 15.21 -8.22 -18.74
N ALA A 307 15.17 -6.90 -18.95
CA ALA A 307 14.57 -5.96 -18.02
C ALA A 307 13.03 -6.02 -17.95
N LYS A 308 12.37 -6.75 -18.85
CA LYS A 308 10.91 -6.83 -19.00
C LYS A 308 10.36 -8.22 -18.70
N GLU A 309 11.15 -9.27 -18.85
CA GLU A 309 10.73 -10.65 -18.74
C GLU A 309 11.87 -11.62 -18.38
N ILE A 310 11.50 -12.66 -17.61
CA ILE A 310 12.37 -13.74 -17.16
C ILE A 310 11.78 -15.07 -17.62
N HIS A 311 12.56 -15.88 -18.30
CA HIS A 311 12.15 -17.17 -18.82
C HIS A 311 12.83 -18.28 -18.01
N VAL A 312 12.03 -19.08 -17.32
CA VAL A 312 12.50 -20.18 -16.48
C VAL A 312 12.03 -21.50 -17.07
N LYS A 313 12.97 -22.41 -17.32
CA LYS A 313 12.69 -23.79 -17.70
C LYS A 313 12.72 -24.65 -16.43
N TYR A 314 11.57 -25.11 -15.99
CA TYR A 314 11.48 -25.93 -14.78
C TYR A 314 11.90 -27.38 -15.06
N GLU A 315 12.58 -27.99 -14.08
CA GLU A 315 12.85 -29.42 -14.08
C GLU A 315 11.52 -30.14 -13.83
N MET A 316 10.99 -30.77 -14.87
CA MET A 316 9.79 -31.61 -14.81
C MET A 316 10.17 -33.05 -15.12
N THR A 317 9.56 -34.01 -14.42
CA THR A 317 9.69 -35.43 -14.77
C THR A 317 9.03 -35.71 -16.13
N ASP A 318 9.47 -36.77 -16.82
CA ASP A 318 8.90 -37.12 -18.13
C ASP A 318 7.39 -37.40 -18.06
N ALA A 319 6.91 -37.91 -16.92
CA ALA A 319 5.49 -38.10 -16.65
C ALA A 319 4.73 -36.77 -16.48
N GLU A 320 5.31 -35.76 -15.84
CA GLU A 320 4.69 -34.44 -15.68
C GLU A 320 4.66 -33.65 -16.99
N LYS A 321 5.76 -33.71 -17.78
CA LYS A 321 5.81 -33.12 -19.12
C LYS A 321 4.76 -33.71 -20.05
N PHE A 322 4.57 -35.03 -19.97
CA PHE A 322 3.59 -35.73 -20.77
C PHE A 322 2.16 -35.28 -20.46
N VAL A 323 1.88 -34.95 -19.20
CA VAL A 323 0.54 -34.62 -18.71
C VAL A 323 0.25 -33.10 -18.72
N SER A 324 1.27 -32.26 -18.88
CA SER A 324 1.14 -30.80 -18.98
C SER A 324 0.92 -30.32 -20.42
N PHE A 325 0.04 -29.33 -20.60
CA PHE A 325 -0.15 -28.59 -21.86
C PHE A 325 0.53 -27.22 -21.85
N ASP A 326 1.14 -26.84 -20.71
CA ASP A 326 1.88 -25.59 -20.60
C ASP A 326 3.20 -25.68 -21.36
N PRO A 327 3.71 -24.55 -21.87
CA PRO A 327 5.04 -24.50 -22.44
C PRO A 327 6.11 -24.89 -21.40
N ASP A 328 7.13 -25.63 -21.84
CA ASP A 328 8.31 -26.01 -21.04
C ASP A 328 8.99 -24.81 -20.34
N ILE A 329 8.81 -23.62 -20.90
CA ILE A 329 9.37 -22.36 -20.42
C ILE A 329 8.23 -21.52 -19.84
N THR A 330 8.32 -21.24 -18.54
CA THR A 330 7.45 -20.26 -17.88
C THR A 330 8.02 -18.86 -18.08
N VAL A 331 7.20 -17.95 -18.61
CA VAL A 331 7.56 -16.54 -18.84
C VAL A 331 6.96 -15.66 -17.75
N TYR A 332 7.82 -14.94 -17.05
CA TYR A 332 7.46 -13.96 -16.02
C TYR A 332 7.63 -12.55 -16.56
N LYS A 333 6.55 -11.76 -16.64
CA LYS A 333 6.62 -10.35 -17.06
C LYS A 333 6.86 -9.43 -15.87
N LEU A 334 7.86 -8.57 -15.97
CA LEU A 334 8.27 -7.64 -14.93
C LEU A 334 7.49 -6.32 -15.06
N PRO A 335 6.90 -5.79 -13.97
CA PRO A 335 6.31 -4.46 -13.98
C PRO A 335 7.40 -3.39 -14.01
N LEU A 336 7.28 -2.46 -14.97
CA LEU A 336 8.12 -1.28 -15.10
C LEU A 336 7.30 -0.02 -14.83
N TYR A 337 7.76 0.82 -13.90
CA TYR A 337 7.13 2.08 -13.53
C TYR A 337 5.62 2.02 -13.19
N ARG A 338 5.16 0.91 -12.61
CA ARG A 338 3.75 0.76 -12.26
C ARG A 338 3.40 1.66 -11.08
N LYS A 339 2.43 2.55 -11.25
CA LYS A 339 1.90 3.44 -10.20
C LYS A 339 1.34 2.64 -9.02
N THR A 340 1.64 3.07 -7.79
CA THR A 340 0.96 2.61 -6.56
C THR A 340 -0.13 3.59 -6.11
N ASN A 341 -0.92 3.21 -5.10
CA ASN A 341 -1.97 4.07 -4.54
C ASN A 341 -1.43 5.41 -4.00
N GLN A 342 -0.20 5.44 -3.47
CA GLN A 342 0.46 6.63 -2.93
C GLN A 342 1.36 7.33 -3.96
N ASN A 343 1.11 7.09 -5.26
CA ASN A 343 1.86 7.65 -6.39
C ASN A 343 3.35 7.33 -6.39
N THR A 344 3.79 6.29 -5.68
CA THR A 344 5.15 5.75 -5.82
C THR A 344 5.22 4.79 -7.02
N SER A 345 6.39 4.21 -7.26
CA SER A 345 6.63 3.35 -8.42
C SER A 345 7.06 1.95 -8.01
N VAL A 346 6.35 0.93 -8.53
CA VAL A 346 6.80 -0.46 -8.54
C VAL A 346 7.56 -0.69 -9.84
N THR A 347 8.87 -0.86 -9.71
CA THR A 347 9.77 -1.26 -10.79
C THR A 347 10.59 -2.44 -10.30
N LEU A 348 10.43 -3.59 -10.97
CA LEU A 348 11.20 -4.79 -10.67
C LEU A 348 12.29 -5.01 -11.71
N LYS A 349 13.47 -5.43 -11.26
CA LYS A 349 14.63 -5.77 -12.09
C LYS A 349 15.02 -7.21 -11.82
N PRO A 350 15.51 -7.96 -12.82
CA PRO A 350 16.00 -9.31 -12.59
C PRO A 350 17.30 -9.29 -11.78
N ILE A 351 17.42 -10.15 -10.78
CA ILE A 351 18.68 -10.42 -10.05
C ILE A 351 19.47 -11.52 -10.77
N VAL A 352 18.74 -12.46 -11.36
CA VAL A 352 19.27 -13.71 -11.86
C VAL A 352 19.88 -13.59 -13.25
N ARG A 353 20.77 -14.51 -13.60
CA ARG A 353 21.47 -14.53 -14.90
C ARG A 353 21.10 -15.77 -15.73
N LYS A 354 21.25 -15.66 -17.06
CA LYS A 354 21.07 -16.81 -17.97
C LYS A 354 22.00 -17.96 -17.57
N GLY A 355 21.46 -19.19 -17.54
CA GLY A 355 22.15 -20.41 -17.14
C GLY A 355 22.19 -20.66 -15.62
N GLN A 356 21.68 -19.73 -14.81
CA GLN A 356 21.61 -19.92 -13.36
C GLN A 356 20.50 -20.93 -13.02
N LYS A 357 20.82 -21.88 -12.13
CA LYS A 357 19.85 -22.79 -11.54
C LYS A 357 19.12 -22.09 -10.40
N VAL A 358 17.82 -22.31 -10.32
CA VAL A 358 16.94 -21.71 -9.32
C VAL A 358 16.25 -22.79 -8.50
N ASP A 359 16.07 -22.50 -7.21
CA ASP A 359 15.36 -23.37 -6.28
C ASP A 359 13.91 -22.90 -6.03
N PRO A 360 13.00 -23.79 -5.61
CA PRO A 360 11.63 -23.41 -5.28
C PRO A 360 11.58 -22.30 -4.23
N GLY A 361 10.86 -21.23 -4.52
CA GLY A 361 10.69 -20.08 -3.64
C GLY A 361 11.85 -19.07 -3.66
N GLN A 362 12.89 -19.29 -4.47
CA GLN A 362 13.96 -18.31 -4.65
C GLN A 362 13.43 -17.05 -5.33
N ILE A 363 13.82 -15.88 -4.81
CA ILE A 363 13.46 -14.58 -5.37
C ILE A 363 14.29 -14.32 -6.64
N LEU A 364 13.61 -14.01 -7.73
CA LEU A 364 14.22 -13.78 -9.06
C LEU A 364 14.43 -12.30 -9.38
N THR A 365 13.76 -11.41 -8.63
CA THR A 365 13.72 -9.97 -8.91
C THR A 365 14.05 -9.13 -7.68
N GLU A 366 14.58 -7.93 -7.92
CA GLU A 366 14.80 -6.86 -6.94
C GLU A 366 14.05 -5.59 -7.35
N GLY A 367 14.02 -4.59 -6.48
CA GLY A 367 13.32 -3.33 -6.68
C GLY A 367 12.09 -3.19 -5.79
N TYR A 368 11.41 -2.04 -5.87
CA TYR A 368 10.34 -1.67 -4.95
C TYR A 368 10.75 -1.82 -3.46
N GLY A 369 11.93 -1.30 -3.11
CA GLY A 369 12.46 -1.34 -1.73
C GLY A 369 13.04 -2.70 -1.33
N THR A 370 13.72 -3.40 -2.25
CA THR A 370 14.40 -4.68 -1.99
C THR A 370 15.75 -4.71 -2.69
N GLU A 371 16.71 -5.43 -2.09
CA GLU A 371 18.05 -5.71 -2.65
C GLU A 371 18.41 -7.17 -2.33
N GLN A 372 18.81 -7.95 -3.34
CA GLN A 372 19.25 -9.35 -3.18
C GLN A 372 18.31 -10.27 -2.36
N GLY A 373 17.00 -10.01 -2.40
CA GLY A 373 16.00 -10.80 -1.68
C GLY A 373 15.74 -10.35 -0.24
N GLU A 374 16.38 -9.28 0.22
CA GLU A 374 16.15 -8.64 1.51
C GLU A 374 15.33 -7.34 1.35
N LEU A 375 14.60 -6.98 2.40
CA LEU A 375 13.94 -5.69 2.52
C LEU A 375 14.98 -4.56 2.61
N ALA A 376 14.89 -3.60 1.70
CA ALA A 376 15.82 -2.48 1.58
C ALA A 376 15.03 -1.17 1.41
N LEU A 377 14.61 -0.57 2.53
CA LEU A 377 13.78 0.65 2.55
C LEU A 377 14.60 1.95 2.38
N GLY A 378 15.91 1.90 2.58
CA GLY A 378 16.79 3.06 2.74
C GLY A 378 18.21 2.83 2.24
N ARG A 379 19.16 3.51 2.89
CA ARG A 379 20.60 3.50 2.57
C ARG A 379 21.44 3.51 3.85
N ASN A 380 22.57 2.83 3.83
CA ASN A 380 23.58 2.89 4.90
C ASN A 380 24.48 4.11 4.68
N LEU A 381 24.51 5.06 5.62
CA LEU A 381 25.23 6.33 5.49
C LEU A 381 26.22 6.57 6.60
N LYS A 382 27.37 7.16 6.26
CA LYS A 382 28.35 7.57 7.26
C LYS A 382 27.84 8.80 8.00
N VAL A 383 27.64 8.68 9.30
CA VAL A 383 27.05 9.73 10.15
C VAL A 383 28.06 10.19 11.20
N ALA A 384 28.00 11.48 11.56
CA ALA A 384 28.64 12.01 12.76
C ALA A 384 27.59 12.62 13.70
N PHE A 385 27.69 12.30 14.99
CA PHE A 385 26.90 12.92 16.05
C PHE A 385 27.68 14.09 16.64
N MET A 386 27.44 15.29 16.14
CA MET A 386 28.05 16.52 16.65
C MET A 386 27.21 17.75 16.28
N PRO A 387 27.19 18.83 17.08
CA PRO A 387 26.60 20.09 16.65
C PRO A 387 27.38 20.68 15.48
N TRP A 388 26.68 21.22 14.49
CA TRP A 388 27.31 21.76 13.28
C TRP A 388 26.75 23.13 12.90
N LYS A 389 27.45 24.20 13.30
CA LYS A 389 27.19 25.60 12.89
C LYS A 389 25.70 26.03 13.04
N GLY A 390 24.96 25.40 13.96
CA GLY A 390 23.51 25.59 14.15
C GLY A 390 22.61 24.98 13.06
N TYR A 391 23.15 24.36 12.01
CA TYR A 391 22.36 23.80 10.91
C TYR A 391 21.63 22.51 11.27
N ASN A 392 22.06 21.83 12.33
CA ASN A 392 21.37 20.67 12.90
C ASN A 392 20.68 21.00 14.24
N PHE A 393 20.24 22.25 14.42
CA PHE A 393 19.44 22.64 15.59
C PHE A 393 18.13 21.84 15.67
N GLU A 394 17.70 21.50 16.88
CA GLU A 394 16.61 20.55 17.15
C GLU A 394 16.80 19.23 16.38
N ASP A 395 15.92 18.99 15.40
CA ASP A 395 15.84 17.78 14.56
C ASP A 395 16.26 18.07 13.12
N ALA A 396 16.94 19.18 12.87
CA ALA A 396 17.47 19.48 11.56
C ALA A 396 18.61 18.54 11.19
N ILE A 397 18.65 18.14 9.93
CA ILE A 397 19.67 17.23 9.37
C ILE A 397 20.51 18.00 8.36
N VAL A 398 21.82 17.85 8.48
CA VAL A 398 22.79 18.35 7.50
C VAL A 398 23.25 17.20 6.63
N ILE A 399 23.20 17.38 5.31
CA ILE A 399 23.60 16.36 4.35
C ILE A 399 24.69 16.86 3.41
N SER A 400 25.57 15.97 2.97
CA SER A 400 26.57 16.24 1.95
C SER A 400 25.94 16.34 0.54
N GLU A 401 26.50 17.23 -0.29
CA GLU A 401 26.14 17.39 -1.70
C GLU A 401 26.36 16.10 -2.52
N ARG A 402 27.33 15.27 -2.14
CA ARG A 402 27.56 13.94 -2.69
C ARG A 402 26.27 13.11 -2.78
N LEU A 403 25.40 13.18 -1.77
CA LEU A 403 24.14 12.42 -1.75
C LEU A 403 23.17 12.84 -2.87
N LEU A 404 23.19 14.11 -3.26
CA LEU A 404 22.40 14.63 -4.39
C LEU A 404 23.07 14.31 -5.73
N ARG A 405 24.40 14.37 -5.80
CA ARG A 405 25.19 14.06 -6.99
C ARG A 405 25.08 12.58 -7.39
N GLU A 406 25.15 11.68 -6.41
CA GLU A 406 25.10 10.23 -6.62
C GLU A 406 23.67 9.66 -6.68
N ASP A 407 22.65 10.54 -6.59
CA ASP A 407 21.23 10.20 -6.59
C ASP A 407 20.82 9.20 -5.47
N VAL A 408 21.49 9.24 -4.32
CA VAL A 408 21.35 8.27 -3.21
C VAL A 408 19.92 8.17 -2.69
N PHE A 409 19.28 9.32 -2.43
CA PHE A 409 17.88 9.42 -1.96
C PHE A 409 16.90 9.88 -3.04
N THR A 410 17.12 9.43 -4.26
CA THR A 410 16.20 9.73 -5.36
C THR A 410 15.09 8.68 -5.43
N SER A 411 13.84 9.14 -5.50
CA SER A 411 12.65 8.32 -5.67
C SER A 411 11.95 8.62 -7.00
N ILE A 412 11.20 7.65 -7.52
CA ILE A 412 10.36 7.82 -8.71
C ILE A 412 8.91 7.83 -8.28
N HIS A 413 8.21 8.88 -8.68
CA HIS A 413 6.78 9.03 -8.44
C HIS A 413 6.05 8.99 -9.77
N VAL A 414 4.90 8.32 -9.81
CA VAL A 414 4.08 8.22 -11.01
C VAL A 414 2.71 8.78 -10.67
N ASP A 415 2.42 9.94 -11.25
CA ASP A 415 1.13 10.59 -11.10
C ASP A 415 0.23 10.28 -12.30
N GLU A 416 -1.06 10.17 -12.03
CA GLU A 416 -2.10 9.91 -13.01
C GLU A 416 -2.94 11.17 -13.17
N TYR A 417 -3.00 11.67 -14.39
CA TYR A 417 -3.78 12.82 -14.78
C TYR A 417 -4.94 12.36 -15.66
N ILE A 418 -6.16 12.74 -15.29
CA ILE A 418 -7.39 12.24 -15.91
C ILE A 418 -8.19 13.43 -16.44
N MET A 419 -8.68 13.32 -17.67
CA MET A 419 -9.64 14.25 -18.25
C MET A 419 -10.85 13.48 -18.78
N GLU A 420 -12.04 13.96 -18.42
CA GLU A 420 -13.32 13.40 -18.84
C GLU A 420 -13.94 14.27 -19.94
N VAL A 421 -14.48 13.59 -20.94
CA VAL A 421 -15.28 14.18 -22.00
C VAL A 421 -16.74 13.94 -21.68
N ARG A 422 -17.48 15.02 -21.46
CA ARG A 422 -18.88 14.95 -21.06
C ARG A 422 -19.80 15.40 -22.17
N ASP A 423 -20.98 14.79 -22.21
CA ASP A 423 -22.08 15.30 -23.03
C ASP A 423 -22.82 16.40 -22.25
N THR A 424 -22.72 17.64 -22.72
CA THR A 424 -23.36 18.78 -22.07
C THR A 424 -24.65 19.14 -22.80
N LYS A 425 -25.56 19.88 -22.15
CA LYS A 425 -26.79 20.37 -22.81
C LYS A 425 -26.52 21.21 -24.07
N ARG A 426 -25.30 21.74 -24.23
CA ARG A 426 -24.90 22.63 -25.33
C ARG A 426 -24.16 21.90 -26.45
N GLY A 427 -23.90 20.61 -26.28
CA GLY A 427 -23.10 19.81 -27.20
C GLY A 427 -22.08 18.95 -26.46
N MET A 428 -21.52 18.02 -27.20
CA MET A 428 -20.48 17.13 -26.71
C MET A 428 -19.15 17.89 -26.60
N GLU A 429 -18.45 17.72 -25.48
CA GLU A 429 -17.05 18.16 -25.38
C GLU A 429 -16.18 17.30 -26.31
N GLU A 430 -15.07 17.83 -26.82
CA GLU A 430 -14.19 17.10 -27.72
C GLU A 430 -12.73 17.20 -27.27
N LEU A 431 -11.98 16.12 -27.45
CA LEU A 431 -10.52 16.12 -27.30
C LEU A 431 -9.90 16.39 -28.66
N THR A 432 -9.10 17.46 -28.74
CA THR A 432 -8.47 17.89 -29.99
C THR A 432 -7.18 18.64 -29.69
N SER A 433 -6.26 18.63 -30.65
CA SER A 433 -5.08 19.50 -30.64
C SER A 433 -5.39 20.92 -31.11
N ASP A 434 -6.54 21.15 -31.77
CA ASP A 434 -6.96 22.46 -32.26
C ASP A 434 -7.67 23.26 -31.16
N ILE A 435 -6.89 24.00 -30.37
CA ILE A 435 -7.36 24.73 -29.19
C ILE A 435 -7.34 26.24 -29.50
N PRO A 436 -8.45 26.97 -29.30
CA PRO A 436 -8.50 28.40 -29.61
C PRO A 436 -7.56 29.20 -28.70
N ASN A 437 -6.91 30.22 -29.26
CA ASN A 437 -6.01 31.15 -28.55
C ASN A 437 -4.77 30.50 -27.92
N VAL A 438 -4.35 29.34 -28.42
CA VAL A 438 -3.13 28.64 -28.01
C VAL A 438 -2.14 28.64 -29.18
N SER A 439 -0.86 28.87 -28.92
CA SER A 439 0.18 28.84 -29.95
C SER A 439 0.44 27.41 -30.44
N GLU A 440 0.85 27.26 -31.70
CA GLU A 440 1.25 25.95 -32.26
C GLU A 440 2.40 25.30 -31.50
N GLU A 441 3.28 26.11 -30.87
CA GLU A 441 4.37 25.61 -30.04
C GLU A 441 3.87 24.90 -28.77
N ALA A 442 2.75 25.36 -28.20
CA ALA A 442 2.15 24.74 -27.02
C ALA A 442 1.36 23.44 -27.35
N THR A 443 0.96 23.26 -28.61
CA THR A 443 0.25 22.05 -29.09
C THR A 443 1.16 21.06 -29.81
N LYS A 444 2.46 21.38 -30.00
CA LYS A 444 3.43 20.55 -30.74
C LYS A 444 3.54 19.10 -30.26
N ASP A 445 3.36 18.86 -28.95
CA ASP A 445 3.52 17.55 -28.33
C ASP A 445 2.19 16.78 -28.21
N LEU A 446 1.07 17.39 -28.63
CA LEU A 446 -0.26 16.74 -28.65
C LEU A 446 -0.43 15.90 -29.91
N ASP A 447 -1.11 14.76 -29.77
CA ASP A 447 -1.54 13.94 -30.90
C ASP A 447 -2.86 14.44 -31.50
N GLU A 448 -3.34 13.75 -32.55
CA GLU A 448 -4.61 14.05 -33.23
C GLU A 448 -5.83 14.02 -32.28
N ASN A 449 -5.74 13.29 -31.16
CA ASN A 449 -6.79 13.24 -30.13
C ASN A 449 -6.55 14.25 -29.01
N GLY A 450 -5.63 15.21 -29.19
CA GLY A 450 -5.29 16.20 -28.18
C GLY A 450 -4.56 15.63 -26.96
N ILE A 451 -3.96 14.44 -27.01
CA ILE A 451 -3.25 13.83 -25.87
C ILE A 451 -1.75 13.91 -26.08
N ILE A 452 -1.02 14.39 -25.08
CA ILE A 452 0.44 14.49 -25.12
C ILE A 452 1.12 13.16 -25.51
N ARG A 453 2.20 13.22 -26.29
CA ARG A 453 2.95 12.04 -26.74
C ARG A 453 3.77 11.40 -25.61
N ILE A 454 3.95 10.08 -25.70
CA ILE A 454 4.82 9.33 -24.79
C ILE A 454 6.27 9.76 -24.99
N GLY A 455 7.00 9.98 -23.90
CA GLY A 455 8.38 10.47 -23.91
C GLY A 455 8.54 11.97 -23.96
N ALA A 456 7.45 12.75 -24.02
CA ALA A 456 7.51 14.20 -23.87
C ALA A 456 7.95 14.58 -22.44
N ASN A 457 8.83 15.57 -22.34
CA ASN A 457 9.19 16.20 -21.08
C ASN A 457 8.20 17.32 -20.81
N VAL A 458 7.51 17.24 -19.69
CA VAL A 458 6.46 18.17 -19.28
C VAL A 458 7.07 19.23 -18.37
N GLU A 459 6.85 20.48 -18.73
CA GLU A 459 7.12 21.64 -17.92
C GLU A 459 5.82 22.25 -17.37
N PRO A 460 5.91 23.06 -16.30
CA PRO A 460 4.77 23.78 -15.77
C PRO A 460 4.07 24.64 -16.83
N GLY A 461 2.75 24.47 -17.00
CA GLY A 461 1.95 25.20 -17.98
C GLY A 461 1.67 24.45 -19.28
N ASP A 462 2.42 23.39 -19.59
CA ASP A 462 2.22 22.57 -20.79
C ASP A 462 0.83 21.91 -20.82
N ILE A 463 0.27 21.75 -22.01
CA ILE A 463 -1.02 21.08 -22.19
C ILE A 463 -0.79 19.57 -22.21
N LEU A 464 -1.39 18.87 -21.25
CA LEU A 464 -1.33 17.40 -21.17
C LEU A 464 -2.43 16.76 -22.01
N ILE A 465 -3.64 17.32 -21.92
CA ILE A 465 -4.83 16.83 -22.62
C ILE A 465 -5.61 18.06 -23.11
N GLY A 466 -5.60 18.28 -24.41
CA GLY A 466 -6.39 19.27 -25.12
C GLY A 466 -7.88 18.92 -25.06
N LYS A 467 -8.70 19.83 -24.51
CA LYS A 467 -10.15 19.67 -24.46
C LYS A 467 -10.84 20.98 -24.78
N ILE A 468 -11.84 20.91 -25.65
CA ILE A 468 -12.71 22.04 -25.98
C ILE A 468 -14.13 21.79 -25.48
N THR A 469 -14.76 22.82 -24.93
CA THR A 469 -16.15 22.79 -24.49
C THR A 469 -16.96 23.81 -25.31
N PRO A 470 -18.11 23.43 -25.89
CA PRO A 470 -18.96 24.37 -26.62
C PRO A 470 -19.46 25.50 -25.70
N LYS A 471 -19.24 26.74 -26.13
CA LYS A 471 -19.65 27.96 -25.42
C LYS A 471 -20.95 28.47 -26.04
N GLY A 472 -21.85 29.00 -25.21
CA GLY A 472 -23.00 29.75 -25.73
C GLY A 472 -22.57 31.16 -26.15
N GLU A 473 -23.28 31.76 -27.11
CA GLU A 473 -23.11 33.17 -27.43
C GLU A 473 -23.44 34.03 -26.20
N SER A 474 -22.42 34.68 -25.65
CA SER A 474 -22.57 35.70 -24.61
C SER A 474 -22.43 37.06 -25.28
N ASP A 475 -23.35 37.98 -25.04
CA ASP A 475 -23.26 39.35 -25.52
C ASP A 475 -21.95 40.00 -25.01
N PRO A 476 -20.98 40.30 -25.89
CA PRO A 476 -19.75 40.97 -25.48
C PRO A 476 -20.05 42.41 -25.07
N SER A 477 -19.22 42.96 -24.17
CA SER A 477 -19.31 44.37 -23.79
C SER A 477 -19.05 45.29 -25.00
N PRO A 478 -19.49 46.56 -24.99
CA PRO A 478 -19.20 47.51 -26.08
C PRO A 478 -17.71 47.60 -26.43
N GLU A 479 -16.83 47.51 -25.44
CA GLU A 479 -15.36 47.53 -25.59
C GLU A 479 -14.86 46.25 -26.28
N GLU A 480 -15.35 45.07 -25.87
CA GLU A 480 -15.03 43.81 -26.55
C GLU A 480 -15.59 43.76 -27.98
N LYS A 481 -16.79 44.32 -28.21
CA LYS A 481 -17.39 44.46 -29.55
C LYS A 481 -16.51 45.32 -30.45
N LEU A 482 -16.02 46.45 -29.94
CA LEU A 482 -15.11 47.33 -30.68
C LEU A 482 -13.79 46.64 -30.98
N LEU A 483 -13.17 45.97 -30.00
CA LEU A 483 -11.93 45.23 -30.21
C LEU A 483 -12.08 44.14 -31.28
N ARG A 484 -13.18 43.37 -31.25
CA ARG A 484 -13.47 42.37 -32.30
C ARG A 484 -13.67 43.00 -33.67
N ALA A 485 -14.32 44.15 -33.74
CA ALA A 485 -14.50 44.88 -35.00
C ALA A 485 -13.16 45.39 -35.57
N ILE A 486 -12.21 45.78 -34.71
CA ILE A 486 -10.87 46.26 -35.11
C ILE A 486 -9.98 45.10 -35.56
N PHE A 487 -9.92 44.02 -34.79
CA PHE A 487 -8.99 42.90 -35.05
C PHE A 487 -9.57 41.81 -35.96
N GLY A 488 -10.87 41.83 -36.24
CA GLY A 488 -11.53 40.82 -37.06
C GLY A 488 -11.60 39.43 -36.43
N ASP A 489 -11.29 39.31 -35.13
CA ASP A 489 -11.36 38.06 -34.39
C ASP A 489 -12.81 37.56 -34.29
N LYS A 490 -13.07 36.42 -34.94
CA LYS A 490 -14.34 35.70 -34.76
C LYS A 490 -14.40 35.17 -33.33
N ALA A 491 -15.55 35.29 -32.69
CA ALA A 491 -15.77 34.64 -31.41
C ALA A 491 -15.60 33.13 -31.61
N GLY A 492 -14.67 32.51 -30.89
CA GLY A 492 -14.61 31.06 -30.84
C GLY A 492 -15.89 30.53 -30.19
N ASP A 493 -16.63 29.67 -30.91
CA ASP A 493 -17.82 28.97 -30.39
C ASP A 493 -17.46 27.93 -29.31
N VAL A 494 -16.17 27.79 -29.01
CA VAL A 494 -15.61 26.81 -28.09
C VAL A 494 -14.65 27.49 -27.10
N LYS A 495 -14.58 26.93 -25.89
CA LYS A 495 -13.70 27.38 -24.81
C LYS A 495 -12.63 26.32 -24.53
N ASP A 496 -11.39 26.77 -24.30
CA ASP A 496 -10.31 25.92 -23.76
C ASP A 496 -10.70 25.41 -22.36
N ALA A 497 -10.84 24.09 -22.24
CA ALA A 497 -11.06 23.35 -21.00
C ALA A 497 -9.97 22.28 -20.80
N SER A 498 -8.80 22.49 -21.41
CA SER A 498 -7.70 21.55 -21.45
C SER A 498 -7.05 21.35 -20.08
N LEU A 499 -6.49 20.16 -19.87
CA LEU A 499 -5.69 19.85 -18.69
C LEU A 499 -4.28 20.37 -18.87
N LYS A 500 -3.89 21.35 -18.04
CA LYS A 500 -2.54 21.93 -18.04
C LYS A 500 -1.70 21.36 -16.89
N ALA A 501 -0.39 21.30 -17.11
CA ALA A 501 0.58 20.89 -16.13
C ALA A 501 0.60 21.87 -14.95
N SER A 502 0.56 21.35 -13.71
CA SER A 502 0.58 22.20 -12.53
C SER A 502 1.94 22.91 -12.36
N PRO A 503 2.01 24.03 -11.61
CA PRO A 503 3.27 24.79 -11.41
C PRO A 503 4.45 23.98 -10.88
N SER A 504 4.19 22.87 -10.18
CA SER A 504 5.19 21.96 -9.61
C SER A 504 5.44 20.70 -10.44
N LEU A 505 4.70 20.50 -11.54
CA LEU A 505 4.82 19.33 -12.39
C LEU A 505 6.04 19.47 -13.30
N ARG A 506 7.04 18.63 -13.04
CA ARG A 506 8.16 18.37 -13.95
C ARG A 506 8.37 16.87 -14.04
N GLY A 507 8.35 16.32 -15.25
CA GLY A 507 8.48 14.88 -15.44
C GLY A 507 8.36 14.46 -16.89
N THR A 508 8.38 13.16 -17.12
CA THR A 508 8.29 12.58 -18.47
C THR A 508 7.04 11.74 -18.58
N VAL A 509 6.32 11.88 -19.69
CA VAL A 509 5.13 11.05 -19.99
C VAL A 509 5.57 9.61 -20.26
N ILE A 510 5.08 8.66 -19.46
CA ILE A 510 5.46 7.24 -19.57
C ILE A 510 4.42 6.38 -20.29
N ASP A 511 3.14 6.70 -20.14
CA ASP A 511 2.03 5.94 -20.70
C ASP A 511 0.82 6.87 -20.87
N LYS A 512 -0.03 6.55 -21.84
CA LYS A 512 -1.32 7.21 -22.04
C LYS A 512 -2.38 6.20 -22.41
N ARG A 513 -3.60 6.41 -21.92
CA ARG A 513 -4.74 5.53 -22.18
C ARG A 513 -5.96 6.36 -22.52
N LEU A 514 -6.62 6.01 -23.62
CA LEU A 514 -7.90 6.58 -24.00
C LEU A 514 -8.95 5.49 -23.88
N PHE A 515 -9.90 5.70 -22.99
CA PHE A 515 -11.09 4.86 -22.86
C PHE A 515 -12.24 5.56 -23.56
N SER A 516 -12.99 4.83 -24.37
CA SER A 516 -14.10 5.39 -25.12
C SER A 516 -15.30 4.50 -25.03
N ARG A 517 -16.46 5.10 -24.76
CA ARG A 517 -17.72 4.40 -24.87
C ARG A 517 -18.02 4.19 -26.36
N VAL A 518 -18.38 2.97 -26.74
CA VAL A 518 -18.85 2.71 -28.10
C VAL A 518 -20.15 3.48 -28.29
N ALA A 519 -20.12 4.51 -29.14
CA ALA A 519 -21.31 5.29 -29.48
C ALA A 519 -22.39 4.35 -30.02
N LYS A 520 -23.56 4.35 -29.37
CA LYS A 520 -24.77 3.87 -30.02
C LYS A 520 -25.13 4.93 -31.06
N GLU A 521 -24.87 4.60 -32.33
CA GLU A 521 -25.28 5.29 -33.57
C GLU A 521 -24.17 6.05 -34.32
N GLY A 522 -24.15 5.92 -35.65
CA GLY A 522 -23.33 6.73 -36.56
C GLY A 522 -22.59 5.99 -37.66
N SER A 523 -21.51 5.25 -37.34
CA SER A 523 -20.57 4.79 -38.38
C SER A 523 -20.78 3.32 -38.79
N LYS A 524 -21.38 3.09 -39.96
CA LYS A 524 -21.43 1.74 -40.60
C LYS A 524 -20.04 1.10 -40.75
N LYS A 525 -18.97 1.91 -40.81
CA LYS A 525 -17.57 1.45 -40.84
C LYS A 525 -17.11 0.82 -39.51
N GLY A 526 -17.40 1.42 -38.35
CA GLY A 526 -16.93 0.92 -37.05
C GLY A 526 -17.51 -0.46 -36.68
N LYS A 527 -18.80 -0.70 -36.94
CA LYS A 527 -19.45 -2.00 -36.72
C LYS A 527 -18.91 -3.14 -37.60
N SER A 528 -18.38 -2.81 -38.80
CA SER A 528 -17.80 -3.81 -39.70
C SER A 528 -16.40 -4.25 -39.25
N VAL A 529 -15.60 -3.33 -38.72
CA VAL A 529 -14.24 -3.59 -38.21
C VAL A 529 -14.28 -4.44 -36.94
N SER A 530 -15.16 -4.12 -35.99
CA SER A 530 -15.30 -4.93 -34.77
C SER A 530 -15.82 -6.34 -35.04
N LYS A 531 -16.75 -6.52 -35.99
CA LYS A 531 -17.20 -7.85 -36.42
C LYS A 531 -16.08 -8.68 -37.05
N ASN A 532 -15.27 -8.10 -37.94
CA ASN A 532 -14.13 -8.80 -38.54
C ASN A 532 -13.08 -9.19 -37.49
N GLN A 533 -12.80 -8.32 -36.52
CA GLN A 533 -11.87 -8.63 -35.42
C GLN A 533 -12.41 -9.73 -34.50
N ILE A 534 -13.72 -9.73 -34.21
CA ILE A 534 -14.37 -10.82 -33.46
C ILE A 534 -14.25 -12.14 -34.22
N GLN A 535 -14.51 -12.14 -35.53
CA GLN A 535 -14.38 -13.33 -36.36
C GLN A 535 -12.94 -13.86 -36.40
N GLN A 536 -11.95 -12.98 -36.55
CA GLN A 536 -10.53 -13.36 -36.46
C GLN A 536 -10.15 -13.93 -35.08
N ALA A 537 -10.72 -13.40 -34.00
CA ALA A 537 -10.50 -13.93 -32.66
C ALA A 537 -11.14 -15.33 -32.48
N GLU A 538 -12.34 -15.55 -33.03
CA GLU A 538 -13.01 -16.84 -33.05
C GLU A 538 -12.25 -17.89 -33.88
N GLU A 539 -11.76 -17.52 -35.06
CA GLU A 539 -10.94 -18.40 -35.91
C GLU A 539 -9.62 -18.77 -35.23
N ASN A 540 -8.96 -17.80 -34.58
CA ASN A 540 -7.75 -18.06 -33.80
C ASN A 540 -8.02 -18.98 -32.60
N PHE A 541 -9.14 -18.80 -31.90
CA PHE A 541 -9.56 -19.67 -30.81
C PHE A 541 -9.86 -21.09 -31.30
N ALA A 542 -10.61 -21.23 -32.41
CA ALA A 542 -10.90 -22.53 -33.01
C ALA A 542 -9.63 -23.28 -33.42
N ARG A 543 -8.64 -22.57 -33.98
CA ARG A 543 -7.33 -23.14 -34.31
C ARG A 543 -6.55 -23.56 -33.07
N LYS A 544 -6.44 -22.71 -32.05
CA LYS A 544 -5.72 -23.02 -30.79
C LYS A 544 -6.34 -24.21 -30.07
N THR A 545 -7.67 -24.22 -29.93
CA THR A 545 -8.40 -25.31 -29.25
C THR A 545 -8.42 -26.59 -30.06
N GLY A 546 -8.49 -26.52 -31.39
CA GLY A 546 -8.32 -27.66 -32.29
C GLY A 546 -6.97 -28.35 -32.09
N ASN A 547 -5.87 -27.58 -32.14
CA ASN A 547 -4.52 -28.10 -31.91
C ASN A 547 -4.38 -28.72 -30.50
N LEU A 548 -4.91 -28.04 -29.48
CA LEU A 548 -4.89 -28.53 -28.09
C LEU A 548 -5.65 -29.86 -27.97
N ARG A 549 -6.83 -29.97 -28.61
CA ARG A 549 -7.65 -31.19 -28.58
C ARG A 549 -6.99 -32.35 -29.31
N GLU A 550 -6.32 -32.10 -30.44
CA GLU A 550 -5.56 -33.14 -31.15
C GLU A 550 -4.37 -33.65 -30.34
N ASP A 551 -3.61 -32.76 -29.71
CA ASP A 551 -2.49 -33.14 -28.83
C ASP A 551 -2.97 -33.92 -27.61
N PHE A 552 -4.05 -33.44 -26.96
CA PHE A 552 -4.70 -34.14 -25.84
C PHE A 552 -5.15 -35.55 -26.21
N LEU A 553 -5.84 -35.73 -27.34
CA LEU A 553 -6.30 -37.05 -27.80
C LEU A 553 -5.13 -38.00 -28.11
N THR A 554 -4.03 -37.46 -28.65
CA THR A 554 -2.83 -38.24 -28.95
C THR A 554 -2.16 -38.75 -27.67
N ARG A 555 -2.02 -37.87 -26.67
CA ARG A 555 -1.47 -38.22 -25.35
C ARG A 555 -2.37 -39.17 -24.57
N LEU A 556 -3.69 -38.94 -24.60
CA LEU A 556 -4.67 -39.81 -23.95
C LEU A 556 -4.66 -41.22 -24.55
N MET A 557 -4.59 -41.34 -25.88
CA MET A 557 -4.45 -42.63 -26.56
C MET A 557 -3.18 -43.38 -26.17
N ALA A 558 -2.06 -42.68 -26.01
CA ALA A 558 -0.80 -43.30 -25.59
C ALA A 558 -0.84 -43.82 -24.14
N LEU A 559 -1.54 -43.14 -23.22
CA LEU A 559 -1.74 -43.63 -21.83
C LEU A 559 -2.68 -44.83 -21.76
N LEU A 560 -3.69 -44.88 -22.64
CA LEU A 560 -4.70 -45.93 -22.66
C LEU A 560 -4.30 -47.14 -23.52
N PHE A 561 -3.15 -47.07 -24.19
CA PHE A 561 -2.65 -48.13 -25.07
C PHE A 561 -2.43 -49.44 -24.30
N LYS A 562 -3.10 -50.52 -24.73
CA LYS A 562 -3.11 -51.86 -24.09
C LYS A 562 -3.84 -51.97 -22.74
N THR A 563 -4.67 -51.01 -22.36
CA THR A 563 -5.53 -51.09 -21.16
C THR A 563 -7.00 -51.25 -21.54
N THR A 564 -7.75 -52.07 -20.79
CA THR A 564 -9.18 -52.27 -21.00
C THR A 564 -10.01 -51.32 -20.13
N SER A 565 -11.12 -50.82 -20.67
CA SER A 565 -12.04 -49.95 -19.93
C SER A 565 -12.63 -50.65 -18.71
N ASN A 566 -12.65 -49.98 -17.55
CA ASN A 566 -13.33 -50.46 -16.35
C ASN A 566 -14.78 -49.95 -16.22
N GLY A 567 -15.34 -49.38 -17.31
CA GLY A 567 -16.65 -48.75 -17.33
C GLY A 567 -16.54 -47.25 -17.03
N ILE A 568 -16.69 -46.41 -18.06
CA ILE A 568 -16.58 -44.94 -17.93
C ILE A 568 -17.97 -44.34 -17.91
N SER A 569 -18.25 -43.53 -16.90
CA SER A 569 -19.51 -42.82 -16.74
C SER A 569 -19.35 -41.30 -16.73
N ASP A 570 -20.41 -40.62 -17.13
CA ASP A 570 -20.62 -39.19 -16.88
C ASP A 570 -20.81 -38.93 -15.37
N LEU A 571 -20.67 -37.67 -14.92
CA LEU A 571 -21.05 -37.19 -13.58
C LEU A 571 -22.49 -37.58 -13.18
N TYR A 572 -23.38 -37.74 -14.15
CA TYR A 572 -24.76 -38.19 -13.97
C TYR A 572 -24.95 -39.72 -13.92
N GLY A 573 -23.86 -40.49 -13.99
CA GLY A 573 -23.89 -41.96 -13.90
C GLY A 573 -24.30 -42.66 -15.20
N VAL A 574 -24.42 -41.93 -16.31
CA VAL A 574 -24.68 -42.51 -17.65
C VAL A 574 -23.40 -43.14 -18.19
N GLU A 575 -23.46 -44.41 -18.58
CA GLU A 575 -22.30 -45.17 -19.05
C GLU A 575 -21.96 -44.80 -20.51
N ILE A 576 -20.76 -44.27 -20.74
CA ILE A 576 -20.27 -43.80 -22.05
C ILE A 576 -19.46 -44.89 -22.75
N ILE A 577 -18.65 -45.66 -22.01
CA ILE A 577 -17.86 -46.78 -22.53
C ILE A 577 -18.06 -47.99 -21.61
N ALA A 578 -18.54 -49.09 -22.18
CA ALA A 578 -18.79 -50.34 -21.45
C ALA A 578 -17.49 -50.97 -20.93
N LYS A 579 -17.60 -51.71 -19.82
CA LYS A 579 -16.51 -52.46 -19.22
C LYS A 579 -15.95 -53.52 -20.18
N GLY A 580 -14.63 -53.54 -20.37
CA GLY A 580 -13.90 -54.49 -21.20
C GLY A 580 -13.72 -54.09 -22.68
N GLN A 581 -14.19 -52.92 -23.11
CA GLN A 581 -13.90 -52.40 -24.45
C GLN A 581 -12.50 -51.76 -24.54
N ASP A 582 -11.88 -51.90 -25.71
CA ASP A 582 -10.66 -51.19 -26.09
C ASP A 582 -10.95 -49.74 -26.48
N PHE A 583 -10.06 -48.83 -26.11
CA PHE A 583 -10.16 -47.41 -26.43
C PHE A 583 -9.85 -47.13 -27.91
N LYS A 584 -10.83 -46.59 -28.65
CA LYS A 584 -10.67 -46.12 -30.04
C LYS A 584 -10.67 -44.60 -30.12
N LYS A 585 -9.84 -44.03 -31.01
CA LYS A 585 -9.72 -42.57 -31.22
C LYS A 585 -11.07 -41.90 -31.53
N ASP A 586 -11.91 -42.54 -32.35
CA ASP A 586 -13.21 -42.00 -32.76
C ASP A 586 -14.24 -41.96 -31.62
N VAL A 587 -14.11 -42.86 -30.65
CA VAL A 587 -15.00 -42.90 -29.47
C VAL A 587 -14.57 -41.82 -28.48
N LEU A 588 -13.26 -41.71 -28.22
CA LEU A 588 -12.68 -40.68 -27.34
C LEU A 588 -12.95 -39.26 -27.87
N ALA A 589 -12.86 -39.04 -29.18
CA ALA A 589 -13.09 -37.72 -29.77
C ALA A 589 -14.52 -37.17 -29.57
N LYS A 590 -15.52 -38.05 -29.41
CA LYS A 590 -16.94 -37.70 -29.23
C LYS A 590 -17.33 -37.42 -27.78
N ILE A 591 -16.44 -37.70 -26.83
CA ILE A 591 -16.69 -37.48 -25.41
C ILE A 591 -16.69 -35.99 -25.10
N ASP A 592 -17.63 -35.58 -24.26
CA ASP A 592 -17.61 -34.29 -23.58
C ASP A 592 -16.80 -34.40 -22.28
N TYR A 593 -15.60 -33.82 -22.30
CA TYR A 593 -14.67 -33.88 -21.19
C TYR A 593 -15.01 -32.90 -20.05
N GLU A 594 -15.95 -31.97 -20.24
CA GLU A 594 -16.41 -31.10 -19.15
C GLU A 594 -17.29 -31.85 -18.13
N ASN A 595 -18.02 -32.86 -18.58
CA ASN A 595 -19.01 -33.59 -17.77
C ASN A 595 -18.57 -35.03 -17.38
N ILE A 596 -17.37 -35.46 -17.76
CA ILE A 596 -16.93 -36.84 -17.52
C ILE A 596 -16.39 -37.07 -16.11
N ASN A 597 -16.62 -38.27 -15.53
CA ASN A 597 -15.95 -38.68 -14.31
C ASN A 597 -14.50 -39.13 -14.64
N PRO A 598 -13.46 -38.44 -14.12
CA PRO A 598 -12.07 -38.74 -14.46
C PRO A 598 -11.47 -39.90 -13.65
N THR A 599 -12.27 -40.62 -12.84
CA THR A 599 -11.78 -41.69 -11.95
C THR A 599 -12.11 -43.08 -12.48
N LYS A 600 -11.21 -44.04 -12.26
CA LYS A 600 -11.38 -45.48 -12.55
C LYS A 600 -11.60 -45.84 -14.04
N TRP A 601 -10.86 -45.22 -14.96
CA TRP A 601 -10.95 -45.56 -16.39
C TRP A 601 -10.36 -46.93 -16.73
N THR A 602 -9.31 -47.33 -16.01
CA THR A 602 -8.56 -48.59 -16.21
C THR A 602 -8.41 -49.35 -14.89
N THR A 603 -7.82 -50.55 -14.93
CA THR A 603 -7.47 -51.34 -13.74
C THR A 603 -6.23 -50.84 -13.00
N ASP A 604 -5.38 -50.02 -13.65
CA ASP A 604 -4.14 -49.50 -13.06
C ASP A 604 -4.36 -48.14 -12.35
N LYS A 605 -3.93 -48.05 -11.09
CA LYS A 605 -4.04 -46.84 -10.27
C LYS A 605 -3.16 -45.69 -10.78
N ASN A 606 -1.99 -45.98 -11.35
CA ASN A 606 -1.06 -44.97 -11.85
C ASN A 606 -1.56 -44.34 -13.15
N VAL A 607 -2.01 -45.16 -14.10
CA VAL A 607 -2.62 -44.70 -15.36
C VAL A 607 -3.87 -43.87 -15.07
N ASN A 608 -4.72 -44.30 -14.13
CA ASN A 608 -5.90 -43.54 -13.72
C ASN A 608 -5.54 -42.16 -13.13
N ASN A 609 -4.47 -42.05 -12.33
CA ASN A 609 -4.00 -40.77 -11.82
C ASN A 609 -3.49 -39.85 -12.94
N GLN A 610 -2.74 -40.40 -13.90
CA GLN A 610 -2.24 -39.64 -15.06
C GLN A 610 -3.37 -39.18 -15.98
N VAL A 611 -4.37 -40.03 -16.25
CA VAL A 611 -5.56 -39.68 -17.04
C VAL A 611 -6.36 -38.57 -16.34
N LYS A 612 -6.55 -38.67 -15.02
CA LYS A 612 -7.21 -37.62 -14.24
C LYS A 612 -6.49 -36.28 -14.34
N LEU A 613 -5.17 -36.28 -14.19
CA LEU A 613 -4.33 -35.08 -14.30
C LEU A 613 -4.36 -34.51 -15.73
N LEU A 614 -4.31 -35.36 -16.75
CA LEU A 614 -4.34 -34.95 -18.17
C LEU A 614 -5.66 -34.28 -18.53
N ILE A 615 -6.79 -34.86 -18.11
CA ILE A 615 -8.12 -34.27 -18.31
C ILE A 615 -8.21 -32.92 -17.59
N ASN A 616 -7.74 -32.85 -16.34
CA ASN A 616 -7.79 -31.59 -15.58
C ASN A 616 -6.94 -30.49 -16.25
N ASN A 617 -5.71 -30.79 -16.66
CA ASN A 617 -4.82 -29.84 -17.32
C ASN A 617 -5.38 -29.37 -18.68
N TYR A 618 -5.99 -30.29 -19.45
CA TYR A 618 -6.68 -29.93 -20.70
C TYR A 618 -7.85 -28.96 -20.44
N LEU A 619 -8.68 -29.24 -19.44
CA LEU A 619 -9.82 -28.37 -19.09
C LEU A 619 -9.37 -26.99 -18.63
N ILE A 620 -8.26 -26.90 -17.88
CA ILE A 620 -7.67 -25.62 -17.47
C ILE A 620 -7.23 -24.83 -18.71
N ALA A 621 -6.42 -25.43 -19.59
CA ALA A 621 -5.93 -24.78 -20.80
C ALA A 621 -7.07 -24.36 -21.76
N TYR A 622 -8.09 -25.21 -21.92
CA TYR A 622 -9.28 -24.87 -22.72
C TYR A 622 -10.05 -23.69 -22.13
N LYS A 623 -10.27 -23.67 -20.80
CA LYS A 623 -10.95 -22.57 -20.11
C LYS A 623 -10.17 -21.26 -20.18
N GLU A 624 -8.84 -21.30 -20.16
CA GLU A 624 -8.00 -20.11 -20.33
C GLU A 624 -8.19 -19.49 -21.72
N PHE A 625 -8.18 -20.32 -22.78
CA PHE A 625 -8.45 -19.83 -24.13
C PHE A 625 -9.89 -19.31 -24.29
N ASP A 626 -10.88 -19.95 -23.67
CA ASP A 626 -12.28 -19.50 -23.72
C ASP A 626 -12.47 -18.18 -22.96
N ALA A 627 -11.81 -18.01 -21.81
CA ALA A 627 -11.79 -16.76 -21.08
C ALA A 627 -11.11 -15.63 -21.88
N GLU A 628 -10.01 -15.92 -22.57
CA GLU A 628 -9.33 -14.98 -23.49
C GLU A 628 -10.30 -14.51 -24.59
N LEU A 629 -10.98 -15.44 -25.26
CA LEU A 629 -11.96 -15.13 -26.31
C LEU A 629 -13.12 -14.29 -25.78
N LYS A 630 -13.71 -14.69 -24.63
CA LYS A 630 -14.81 -13.97 -23.99
C LYS A 630 -14.40 -12.55 -23.63
N ARG A 631 -13.18 -12.34 -23.13
CA ARG A 631 -12.65 -11.00 -22.79
C ARG A 631 -12.47 -10.12 -24.03
N ILE A 632 -11.90 -10.67 -25.10
CA ILE A 632 -11.76 -9.95 -26.37
C ILE A 632 -13.13 -9.59 -26.94
N LYS A 633 -14.06 -10.55 -27.00
CA LYS A 633 -15.44 -10.32 -27.44
C LYS A 633 -16.12 -9.24 -26.60
N TYR A 634 -16.05 -9.34 -25.27
CA TYR A 634 -16.66 -8.37 -24.37
C TYR A 634 -16.13 -6.96 -24.61
N ASN A 635 -14.80 -6.79 -24.62
CA ASN A 635 -14.15 -5.51 -24.88
C ASN A 635 -14.54 -4.90 -26.23
N LEU A 636 -14.60 -5.72 -27.29
CA LEU A 636 -14.97 -5.26 -28.64
C LEU A 636 -16.46 -4.95 -28.80
N THR A 637 -17.34 -5.60 -28.03
CA THR A 637 -18.79 -5.48 -28.20
C THR A 637 -19.39 -4.37 -27.33
N ILE A 638 -18.94 -4.25 -26.08
CA ILE A 638 -19.48 -3.32 -25.08
C ILE A 638 -18.62 -2.05 -24.98
N GLY A 639 -17.34 -2.13 -25.34
CA GLY A 639 -16.37 -1.06 -25.09
C GLY A 639 -16.04 -0.92 -23.61
N ASP A 640 -15.44 0.21 -23.25
CA ASP A 640 -15.14 0.51 -21.85
C ASP A 640 -16.39 1.00 -21.11
N GLU A 641 -16.62 0.48 -19.90
CA GLU A 641 -17.73 0.91 -19.05
C GLU A 641 -17.36 2.25 -18.38
N LEU A 642 -17.86 3.35 -18.96
CA LEU A 642 -17.71 4.70 -18.41
C LEU A 642 -18.95 5.13 -17.62
N PRO A 643 -18.80 5.99 -16.59
CA PRO A 643 -19.94 6.55 -15.87
C PRO A 643 -20.94 7.26 -16.80
N THR A 644 -22.20 7.32 -16.37
CA THR A 644 -23.28 7.96 -17.15
C THR A 644 -22.96 9.42 -17.43
N GLY A 645 -23.03 9.83 -18.71
CA GLY A 645 -22.71 11.19 -19.16
C GLY A 645 -21.25 11.40 -19.57
N ILE A 646 -20.37 10.42 -19.33
CA ILE A 646 -18.98 10.44 -19.81
C ILE A 646 -18.88 9.60 -21.09
N MET A 647 -18.38 10.22 -22.15
CA MET A 647 -18.24 9.60 -23.48
C MET A 647 -16.84 9.05 -23.69
N GLN A 648 -15.83 9.79 -23.26
CA GLN A 648 -14.43 9.39 -23.33
C GLN A 648 -13.71 9.79 -22.03
N LEU A 649 -12.67 9.03 -21.69
CA LEU A 649 -11.80 9.26 -20.55
C LEU A 649 -10.36 9.13 -21.01
N ALA A 650 -9.63 10.24 -21.01
CA ALA A 650 -8.20 10.26 -21.31
C ALA A 650 -7.40 10.22 -20.00
N LYS A 651 -6.40 9.35 -19.94
CA LYS A 651 -5.46 9.22 -18.83
C LYS A 651 -4.03 9.38 -19.33
N VAL A 652 -3.25 10.19 -18.62
CA VAL A 652 -1.83 10.39 -18.87
C VAL A 652 -1.06 10.08 -17.60
N TYR A 653 -0.05 9.21 -17.72
CA TYR A 653 0.84 8.85 -16.62
C TYR A 653 2.16 9.59 -16.78
N ILE A 654 2.56 10.34 -15.75
CA ILE A 654 3.79 11.13 -15.76
C ILE A 654 4.69 10.65 -14.64
N ALA A 655 5.91 10.25 -15.00
CA ALA A 655 6.95 9.89 -14.05
C ALA A 655 7.76 11.11 -13.65
N LYS A 656 7.91 11.32 -12.34
CA LYS A 656 8.68 12.38 -11.72
C LYS A 656 9.87 11.78 -11.00
N LYS A 657 11.08 12.22 -11.35
CA LYS A 657 12.29 11.92 -10.59
C LYS A 657 12.43 12.93 -9.47
N ARG A 658 12.28 12.49 -8.22
CA ARG A 658 12.34 13.36 -7.04
C ARG A 658 13.62 13.12 -6.25
N LYS A 659 14.58 14.03 -6.42
CA LYS A 659 15.80 14.09 -5.60
C LYS A 659 15.48 14.60 -4.20
N ILE A 660 16.38 14.38 -3.25
CA ILE A 660 16.29 14.95 -1.91
C ILE A 660 16.56 16.46 -1.95
N LYS A 661 15.78 17.23 -1.19
CA LYS A 661 15.89 18.69 -1.10
C LYS A 661 15.82 19.18 0.35
N VAL A 662 16.23 20.43 0.56
CA VAL A 662 15.97 21.14 1.82
C VAL A 662 14.47 21.20 2.07
N GLY A 663 14.04 20.84 3.27
CA GLY A 663 12.64 20.71 3.67
C GLY A 663 12.07 19.28 3.57
N ASP A 664 12.77 18.35 2.90
CA ASP A 664 12.36 16.95 2.89
C ASP A 664 12.59 16.30 4.26
N LYS A 665 11.71 15.35 4.60
CA LYS A 665 11.78 14.61 5.87
C LYS A 665 12.53 13.29 5.71
N MET A 666 13.51 13.07 6.58
CA MET A 666 14.23 11.81 6.74
C MET A 666 13.97 11.22 8.12
N ALA A 667 14.21 9.92 8.27
CA ALA A 667 14.19 9.25 9.56
C ALA A 667 15.13 8.04 9.58
N GLY A 668 15.58 7.64 10.77
CA GLY A 668 16.12 6.31 11.02
C GLY A 668 15.04 5.36 11.53
N ARG A 669 15.44 4.13 11.87
CA ARG A 669 14.53 3.09 12.39
C ARG A 669 14.18 3.28 13.87
N HIS A 670 14.97 4.07 14.60
CA HIS A 670 14.87 4.29 16.05
C HIS A 670 13.99 5.50 16.43
N GLY A 671 13.03 5.87 15.57
CA GLY A 671 12.15 7.02 15.79
C GLY A 671 12.84 8.39 15.75
N ASN A 672 14.10 8.46 15.32
CA ASN A 672 14.83 9.68 15.04
C ASN A 672 14.36 10.25 13.68
N LYS A 673 13.58 11.33 13.73
CA LYS A 673 13.10 12.05 12.54
C LYS A 673 13.82 13.37 12.42
N GLY A 674 13.99 13.84 11.19
CA GLY A 674 14.52 15.16 10.95
C GLY A 674 14.19 15.73 9.59
N ILE A 675 14.33 17.05 9.47
CA ILE A 675 14.13 17.78 8.22
C ILE A 675 15.49 18.16 7.68
N VAL A 676 15.74 17.93 6.40
CA VAL A 676 16.96 18.40 5.75
C VAL A 676 16.97 19.92 5.78
N ALA A 677 17.88 20.52 6.55
CA ALA A 677 17.97 21.97 6.70
C ALA A 677 19.00 22.59 5.75
N LYS A 678 20.11 21.88 5.50
CA LYS A 678 21.16 22.35 4.61
C LYS A 678 21.84 21.21 3.87
N VAL A 679 22.08 21.44 2.59
CA VAL A 679 23.01 20.66 1.77
C VAL A 679 24.36 21.39 1.80
N VAL A 680 25.40 20.71 2.27
CA VAL A 680 26.74 21.25 2.44
C VAL A 680 27.65 20.62 1.39
N ARG A 681 28.54 21.44 0.81
CA ARG A 681 29.51 20.98 -0.18
C ARG A 681 30.45 19.95 0.43
N ASP A 682 30.95 19.04 -0.38
CA ASP A 682 31.78 17.92 0.10
C ASP A 682 33.03 18.42 0.83
N GLU A 683 33.66 19.50 0.33
CA GLU A 683 34.85 20.11 0.95
C GLU A 683 34.58 20.78 2.30
N ASP A 684 33.35 21.20 2.58
CA ASP A 684 32.99 21.90 3.82
C ASP A 684 32.54 20.90 4.91
N MET A 685 32.36 19.62 4.58
CA MET A 685 31.88 18.61 5.51
C MET A 685 32.98 18.17 6.50
N PRO A 686 32.63 17.79 7.74
CA PRO A 686 33.56 17.13 8.64
C PRO A 686 34.13 15.85 8.02
N PHE A 687 35.43 15.65 8.18
CA PHE A 687 36.13 14.51 7.61
C PHE A 687 37.04 13.81 8.63
N LEU A 688 37.28 12.52 8.39
CA LEU A 688 38.15 11.66 9.18
C LEU A 688 39.63 11.88 8.81
N GLU A 689 40.56 11.40 9.64
CA GLU A 689 42.01 11.53 9.37
C GLU A 689 42.45 10.94 8.02
N ASN A 690 41.73 9.91 7.52
CA ASN A 690 41.96 9.31 6.21
C ASN A 690 41.41 10.13 5.03
N GLY A 691 40.85 11.32 5.27
CA GLY A 691 40.26 12.19 4.26
C GLY A 691 38.82 11.83 3.88
N SER A 692 38.23 10.77 4.44
CA SER A 692 36.85 10.41 4.12
C SER A 692 35.86 11.33 4.85
N ILE A 693 34.96 11.94 4.07
CA ILE A 693 33.90 12.81 4.58
C ILE A 693 32.77 12.00 5.23
N VAL A 694 32.03 12.64 6.12
CA VAL A 694 30.74 12.12 6.61
C VAL A 694 29.62 12.49 5.63
N ASP A 695 28.65 11.60 5.47
CA ASP A 695 27.51 11.82 4.55
C ASP A 695 26.43 12.69 5.22
N ILE A 696 26.23 12.52 6.53
CA ILE A 696 25.22 13.21 7.34
C ILE A 696 25.80 13.64 8.69
N VAL A 697 25.37 14.80 9.19
CA VAL A 697 25.64 15.24 10.57
C VAL A 697 24.32 15.34 11.34
N LEU A 698 24.25 14.63 12.47
CA LEU A 698 23.10 14.59 13.38
C LEU A 698 23.42 15.26 14.72
N ASN A 699 22.39 15.79 15.36
CA ASN A 699 22.52 16.45 16.65
C ASN A 699 22.62 15.40 17.79
N PRO A 700 23.69 15.38 18.59
CA PRO A 700 23.84 14.44 19.70
C PRO A 700 22.81 14.67 20.83
N LEU A 701 22.33 15.91 21.00
CA LEU A 701 21.40 16.25 22.09
C LEU A 701 20.02 15.58 21.95
N GLY A 702 19.66 15.17 20.74
CA GLY A 702 18.41 14.49 20.46
C GLY A 702 18.37 13.03 20.96
N VAL A 703 19.53 12.43 21.29
CA VAL A 703 19.60 11.02 21.71
C VAL A 703 19.25 10.85 23.20
N PRO A 704 19.88 11.57 24.16
CA PRO A 704 19.58 11.38 25.58
C PRO A 704 18.15 11.79 25.95
N SER A 705 17.66 12.89 25.38
CA SER A 705 16.31 13.41 25.66
C SER A 705 15.19 12.49 25.18
N ARG A 706 15.48 11.60 24.22
CA ARG A 706 14.50 10.69 23.61
C ARG A 706 14.74 9.23 23.98
N MET A 707 15.84 8.94 24.66
CA MET A 707 16.20 7.61 25.14
C MET A 707 16.15 6.54 24.03
N ASN A 708 16.65 6.86 22.83
CA ASN A 708 16.78 5.93 21.71
C ASN A 708 18.25 5.62 21.42
N LEU A 709 18.88 4.91 22.36
CA LEU A 709 20.30 4.56 22.31
C LEU A 709 20.60 3.51 21.23
N GLY A 710 19.59 2.75 20.78
CA GLY A 710 19.73 1.76 19.72
C GLY A 710 20.41 2.31 18.46
N GLN A 711 20.13 3.57 18.11
CA GLN A 711 20.72 4.22 16.93
C GLN A 711 22.26 4.37 17.03
N ILE A 712 22.81 4.49 18.24
CA ILE A 712 24.25 4.60 18.46
C ILE A 712 24.90 3.22 18.29
N TYR A 713 24.30 2.17 18.86
CA TYR A 713 24.75 0.79 18.66
C TYR A 713 24.72 0.40 17.18
N GLU A 714 23.61 0.72 16.49
CA GLU A 714 23.48 0.53 15.04
C GLU A 714 24.61 1.24 14.28
N THR A 715 24.89 2.51 14.64
CA THR A 715 25.92 3.33 14.00
C THR A 715 27.31 2.70 14.14
N VAL A 716 27.68 2.24 15.33
CA VAL A 716 29.01 1.68 15.60
C VAL A 716 29.16 0.32 14.93
N LEU A 717 28.20 -0.59 15.10
CA LEU A 717 28.24 -1.92 14.49
C LEU A 717 28.17 -1.84 12.95
N GLY A 718 27.37 -0.92 12.42
CA GLY A 718 27.28 -0.67 10.99
C GLY A 718 28.60 -0.21 10.38
N TRP A 719 29.41 0.56 11.12
CA TRP A 719 30.75 0.95 10.65
C TRP A 719 31.67 -0.26 10.55
N ALA A 720 31.72 -1.09 11.58
CA ALA A 720 32.51 -2.34 11.55
C ALA A 720 32.07 -3.24 10.38
N GLY A 721 30.75 -3.41 10.18
CA GLY A 721 30.21 -4.24 9.10
C GLY A 721 30.57 -3.71 7.71
N LYS A 722 30.57 -2.38 7.52
CA LYS A 722 30.95 -1.76 6.26
C LYS A 722 32.42 -1.99 5.90
N GLU A 723 33.34 -1.84 6.84
CA GLU A 723 34.78 -2.05 6.59
C GLU A 723 35.12 -3.53 6.39
N LEU A 724 34.43 -4.44 7.10
CA LEU A 724 34.60 -5.89 6.97
C LEU A 724 33.86 -6.48 5.75
N GLY A 725 32.91 -5.75 5.16
CA GLY A 725 32.06 -6.25 4.08
C GLY A 725 31.06 -7.33 4.53
N ILE A 726 30.66 -7.32 5.80
CA ILE A 726 29.72 -8.28 6.39
C ILE A 726 28.44 -7.57 6.85
N LYS A 727 27.31 -8.29 6.76
CA LYS A 727 26.03 -7.87 7.34
C LYS A 727 25.80 -8.61 8.66
N PHE A 728 25.19 -7.93 9.61
CA PHE A 728 24.83 -8.46 10.92
C PHE A 728 23.33 -8.65 11.03
N SER A 729 22.95 -9.66 11.81
CA SER A 729 21.58 -9.88 12.26
C SER A 729 21.56 -9.73 13.77
N THR A 730 20.81 -8.74 14.24
CA THR A 730 20.63 -8.40 15.66
C THR A 730 19.13 -8.49 15.96
N PRO A 731 18.60 -9.69 16.25
CA PRO A 731 17.20 -9.86 16.64
C PRO A 731 16.83 -9.04 17.87
N ILE A 732 15.56 -8.67 18.00
CA ILE A 732 15.08 -7.90 19.15
C ILE A 732 15.13 -8.74 20.44
N PHE A 733 15.61 -8.14 21.53
CA PHE A 733 15.80 -8.80 22.84
C PHE A 733 16.75 -10.02 22.86
N ASP A 734 17.45 -10.26 21.75
CA ASP A 734 18.51 -11.27 21.57
C ASP A 734 19.58 -10.68 20.65
N GLY A 735 19.96 -9.43 20.97
CA GLY A 735 20.85 -8.59 20.20
C GLY A 735 22.33 -8.79 20.57
N ALA A 736 23.20 -8.16 19.80
CA ALA A 736 24.64 -8.18 20.05
C ALA A 736 24.98 -7.37 21.30
N GLU A 737 25.81 -7.92 22.17
CA GLU A 737 26.25 -7.23 23.37
C GLU A 737 27.36 -6.20 23.06
N LEU A 738 27.58 -5.26 23.99
CA LEU A 738 28.59 -4.20 23.84
C LEU A 738 30.00 -4.76 23.57
N ASP A 739 30.36 -5.84 24.24
CA ASP A 739 31.68 -6.47 24.11
C ASP A 739 31.84 -7.12 22.73
N GLU A 740 30.79 -7.77 22.21
CA GLU A 740 30.78 -8.34 20.87
C GLU A 740 30.89 -7.25 19.80
N ILE A 741 30.16 -6.14 19.95
CA ILE A 741 30.28 -4.97 19.06
C ILE A 741 31.73 -4.46 19.09
N SER A 742 32.33 -4.38 20.27
CA SER A 742 33.70 -3.91 20.45
C SER A 742 34.72 -4.84 19.75
N ASP A 743 34.54 -6.16 19.85
CA ASP A 743 35.37 -7.14 19.16
C ASP A 743 35.29 -7.00 17.63
N PHE A 744 34.10 -6.74 17.08
CA PHE A 744 33.94 -6.47 15.66
C PHE A 744 34.56 -5.13 15.25
N THR A 745 34.48 -4.09 16.08
CA THR A 745 35.19 -2.83 15.80
C THR A 745 36.69 -3.01 15.77
N ASP A 746 37.25 -3.80 16.71
CA ASP A 746 38.68 -4.11 16.75
C ASP A 746 39.13 -4.90 15.51
N LYS A 747 38.35 -5.90 15.10
CA LYS A 747 38.59 -6.68 13.86
C LYS A 747 38.54 -5.81 12.60
N ALA A 748 37.64 -4.83 12.58
CA ALA A 748 37.47 -3.91 11.44
C ALA A 748 38.56 -2.82 11.40
N GLY A 749 39.38 -2.67 12.45
CA GLY A 749 40.34 -1.58 12.56
C GLY A 749 39.69 -0.20 12.73
N VAL A 750 38.45 -0.14 13.22
CA VAL A 750 37.75 1.11 13.51
C VAL A 750 37.84 1.43 15.02
N PRO A 751 37.78 2.71 15.42
CA PRO A 751 37.90 3.08 16.83
C PRO A 751 36.82 2.45 17.71
N LYS A 752 37.21 2.00 18.91
CA LYS A 752 36.26 1.50 19.93
C LYS A 752 35.16 2.53 20.18
N TYR A 753 33.92 2.05 20.29
CA TYR A 753 32.71 2.87 20.46
C TYR A 753 32.44 3.86 19.32
N GLY A 754 33.14 3.76 18.18
CA GLY A 754 33.03 4.70 17.07
C GLY A 754 33.48 6.13 17.40
N LYS A 755 34.23 6.33 18.49
CA LYS A 755 34.69 7.67 18.92
C LYS A 755 35.98 8.03 18.20
N THR A 756 35.97 9.12 17.45
CA THR A 756 37.14 9.58 16.68
C THR A 756 37.19 11.10 16.59
N TYR A 757 38.38 11.65 16.40
CA TYR A 757 38.54 13.05 16.03
C TYR A 757 38.13 13.26 14.58
N LEU A 758 37.44 14.36 14.32
CA LEU A 758 37.10 14.85 13.00
C LEU A 758 37.83 16.19 12.77
N ARG A 759 37.95 16.59 11.50
CA ARG A 759 38.45 17.91 11.10
C ARG A 759 37.34 18.73 10.45
N ASP A 760 37.32 20.04 10.67
CA ASP A 760 36.40 20.95 9.96
C ASP A 760 36.85 21.07 8.50
N GLY A 761 35.97 20.78 7.55
CA GLY A 761 36.27 20.92 6.12
C GLY A 761 36.63 22.34 5.70
N GLY A 762 36.07 23.35 6.38
CA GLY A 762 36.31 24.75 6.05
C GLY A 762 37.67 25.29 6.53
N THR A 763 38.17 24.85 7.69
CA THR A 763 39.44 25.33 8.26
C THR A 763 40.58 24.32 8.18
N GLY A 764 40.26 23.02 8.10
CA GLY A 764 41.21 21.91 8.17
C GLY A 764 41.67 21.57 9.60
N GLU A 765 41.24 22.34 10.60
CA GLU A 765 41.60 22.14 12.00
C GLU A 765 40.81 20.98 12.62
N PRO A 766 41.44 20.19 13.52
CA PRO A 766 40.73 19.15 14.27
C PRO A 766 39.74 19.78 15.27
N PHE A 767 38.60 19.13 15.51
CA PHE A 767 37.72 19.53 16.60
C PHE A 767 38.33 19.22 17.96
N ASP A 768 38.02 20.05 18.96
CA ASP A 768 38.54 19.91 20.33
C ASP A 768 38.12 18.60 21.01
N GLN A 769 36.94 18.08 20.66
CA GLN A 769 36.38 16.86 21.24
C GLN A 769 36.12 15.80 20.17
N PRO A 770 36.35 14.50 20.48
CA PRO A 770 35.99 13.42 19.58
C PRO A 770 34.47 13.32 19.44
N ALA A 771 34.02 12.99 18.23
CA ALA A 771 32.62 12.73 17.92
C ALA A 771 32.38 11.23 17.73
N THR A 772 31.14 10.80 17.94
CA THR A 772 30.73 9.45 17.54
C THR A 772 30.47 9.46 16.04
N VAL A 773 31.21 8.63 15.31
CA VAL A 773 31.09 8.41 13.88
C VAL A 773 30.74 6.95 13.64
N GLY A 774 30.00 6.69 12.57
CA GLY A 774 29.81 5.32 12.09
C GLY A 774 28.85 5.28 10.93
N VAL A 775 28.15 4.15 10.74
CA VAL A 775 27.25 3.93 9.61
C VAL A 775 25.86 3.58 10.11
N ILE A 776 24.87 4.41 9.79
CA ILE A 776 23.47 4.25 10.22
C ILE A 776 22.56 4.04 9.01
N TYR A 777 21.47 3.29 9.19
CA TYR A 777 20.46 3.08 8.14
C TYR A 777 19.41 4.20 8.13
N MET A 778 19.38 4.98 7.05
CA MET A 778 18.50 6.13 6.91
C MET A 778 17.46 5.96 5.80
N LEU A 779 16.27 6.49 6.07
CA LEU A 779 15.07 6.39 5.26
C LEU A 779 14.64 7.77 4.76
N LYS A 780 14.17 7.84 3.52
CA LYS A 780 13.46 9.01 2.98
C LYS A 780 11.95 8.79 3.14
N LEU A 781 11.26 9.69 3.84
CA LEU A 781 9.82 9.56 4.05
C LEU A 781 9.02 10.20 2.91
N GLY A 782 7.77 9.77 2.72
CA GLY A 782 6.84 10.34 1.73
C GLY A 782 6.42 11.79 1.98
N HIS A 783 6.97 12.43 3.01
CA HIS A 783 6.73 13.83 3.37
C HIS A 783 7.73 14.75 2.66
N MET A 784 7.49 15.00 1.37
CA MET A 784 8.33 15.86 0.55
C MET A 784 7.89 17.33 0.59
N VAL A 785 8.84 18.25 0.49
CA VAL A 785 8.57 19.69 0.54
C VAL A 785 7.72 20.17 -0.64
N ASP A 786 7.97 19.64 -1.85
CA ASP A 786 7.25 20.02 -3.07
C ASP A 786 5.73 19.75 -2.98
N ASP A 787 5.34 18.72 -2.20
CA ASP A 787 3.93 18.39 -1.98
C ASP A 787 3.29 19.30 -0.92
N LYS A 788 4.07 19.79 0.04
CA LYS A 788 3.61 20.64 1.14
C LYS A 788 3.60 22.13 0.81
N MET A 789 4.50 22.59 -0.07
CA MET A 789 4.57 23.98 -0.47
C MET A 789 3.26 24.38 -1.17
N HIS A 790 2.63 25.44 -0.65
CA HIS A 790 1.41 26.00 -1.20
C HIS A 790 1.37 27.51 -0.94
N ALA A 791 1.10 28.28 -1.99
CA ALA A 791 0.97 29.71 -1.93
C ALA A 791 -0.22 30.13 -2.80
N ARG A 792 -0.96 31.12 -2.32
CA ARG A 792 -2.11 31.70 -3.00
C ARG A 792 -2.04 33.21 -2.89
N SER A 793 -2.20 33.90 -4.01
CA SER A 793 -2.52 35.32 -4.06
C SER A 793 -4.04 35.50 -4.19
N ILE A 794 -4.57 35.16 -5.37
CA ILE A 794 -6.00 35.10 -5.68
C ILE A 794 -6.35 33.70 -6.16
N GLY A 795 -7.62 33.33 -6.08
CA GLY A 795 -8.06 32.00 -6.49
C GLY A 795 -9.57 31.87 -6.51
N PRO A 796 -10.09 30.65 -6.67
CA PRO A 796 -11.53 30.43 -6.64
C PRO A 796 -12.09 30.66 -5.22
N TYR A 797 -13.38 31.00 -5.21
CA TYR A 797 -14.18 31.29 -4.03
C TYR A 797 -15.39 30.36 -3.98
N SER A 798 -15.86 30.09 -2.76
CA SER A 798 -17.09 29.37 -2.49
C SER A 798 -18.29 30.14 -3.06
N LEU A 799 -19.22 29.44 -3.69
CA LEU A 799 -20.43 30.05 -4.23
C LEU A 799 -21.35 30.58 -3.12
N ILE A 800 -21.40 29.89 -1.97
CA ILE A 800 -22.32 30.20 -0.87
C ILE A 800 -21.71 31.26 0.02
N THR A 801 -20.54 30.97 0.59
CA THR A 801 -19.92 31.83 1.62
C THR A 801 -19.04 32.93 1.03
N GLN A 802 -18.78 32.92 -0.28
CA GLN A 802 -17.84 33.82 -0.95
C GLN A 802 -16.40 33.80 -0.41
N GLN A 803 -16.06 32.88 0.49
CA GLN A 803 -14.73 32.70 1.04
C GLN A 803 -13.80 31.98 0.05
N PRO A 804 -12.47 32.20 0.15
CA PRO A 804 -11.48 31.36 -0.51
C PRO A 804 -11.79 29.87 -0.34
N LEU A 805 -11.76 29.09 -1.43
CA LEU A 805 -11.86 27.63 -1.31
C LEU A 805 -10.74 27.07 -0.43
N GLY A 806 -10.94 25.86 0.11
CA GLY A 806 -9.95 25.19 0.94
C GLY A 806 -9.05 24.23 0.15
N GLY A 807 -7.78 24.14 0.54
CA GLY A 807 -6.87 23.09 0.10
C GLY A 807 -6.12 23.36 -1.22
N LYS A 808 -4.93 22.76 -1.34
CA LYS A 808 -3.99 22.96 -2.45
C LYS A 808 -4.57 22.58 -3.82
N ALA A 809 -5.37 21.51 -3.89
CA ALA A 809 -5.95 21.01 -5.14
C ALA A 809 -6.90 22.02 -5.81
N GLN A 810 -7.55 22.88 -5.01
CA GLN A 810 -8.45 23.93 -5.49
C GLN A 810 -7.77 25.31 -5.50
N PHE A 811 -6.45 25.37 -5.31
CA PHE A 811 -5.73 26.62 -5.12
C PHE A 811 -6.33 27.46 -3.97
N GLY A 812 -6.65 26.78 -2.87
CA GLY A 812 -7.37 27.32 -1.72
C GLY A 812 -6.56 28.24 -0.81
N GLY A 813 -7.23 29.00 0.04
CA GLY A 813 -6.59 29.83 1.07
C GLY A 813 -6.22 29.04 2.32
N GLN A 814 -5.34 29.60 3.15
CA GLN A 814 -5.11 29.13 4.52
C GLN A 814 -6.32 29.50 5.39
N ARG A 815 -6.67 28.60 6.31
CA ARG A 815 -7.69 28.89 7.32
C ARG A 815 -7.06 29.76 8.41
N PHE A 816 -7.63 30.92 8.63
CA PHE A 816 -7.35 31.77 9.77
C PHE A 816 -8.47 31.56 10.80
N GLY A 817 -8.17 30.87 11.89
CA GLY A 817 -9.14 30.43 12.88
C GLY A 817 -9.26 31.40 14.06
N GLU A 818 -10.08 30.99 15.03
CA GLU A 818 -10.35 31.76 16.25
C GLU A 818 -9.08 32.02 17.06
N MET A 819 -8.20 31.03 17.20
CA MET A 819 -6.94 31.20 17.94
C MET A 819 -6.00 32.22 17.29
N GLU A 820 -5.93 32.24 15.94
CA GLU A 820 -5.13 33.24 15.24
C GLU A 820 -5.74 34.64 15.32
N VAL A 821 -7.07 34.75 15.41
CA VAL A 821 -7.77 36.02 15.67
C VAL A 821 -7.41 36.55 17.06
N TRP A 822 -7.50 35.72 18.11
CA TRP A 822 -7.12 36.11 19.47
C TRP A 822 -5.68 36.61 19.56
N ALA A 823 -4.77 35.99 18.80
CA ALA A 823 -3.38 36.45 18.73
C ALA A 823 -3.30 37.89 18.20
N LEU A 824 -4.00 38.23 17.11
CA LEU A 824 -4.00 39.60 16.57
C LEU A 824 -4.70 40.60 17.49
N GLU A 825 -5.78 40.20 18.15
CA GLU A 825 -6.48 41.02 19.15
C GLU A 825 -5.55 41.35 20.33
N ALA A 826 -4.79 40.37 20.82
CA ALA A 826 -3.83 40.57 21.90
C ALA A 826 -2.71 41.56 21.54
N PHE A 827 -2.30 41.60 20.26
CA PHE A 827 -1.34 42.60 19.76
C PHE A 827 -1.99 43.98 19.47
N GLY A 828 -3.32 44.11 19.55
CA GLY A 828 -4.02 45.33 19.15
C GLY A 828 -3.96 45.59 17.63
N ALA A 829 -3.71 44.57 16.82
CA ALA A 829 -3.54 44.68 15.38
C ALA A 829 -4.89 44.73 14.62
N SER A 830 -5.74 45.69 14.98
CA SER A 830 -7.13 45.81 14.50
C SER A 830 -7.24 45.93 12.97
N ASN A 831 -6.37 46.72 12.32
CA ASN A 831 -6.41 46.89 10.86
C ASN A 831 -6.05 45.60 10.11
N ILE A 832 -5.06 44.84 10.61
CA ILE A 832 -4.65 43.56 10.02
C ILE A 832 -5.78 42.55 10.15
N LEU A 833 -6.38 42.48 11.35
CA LEU A 833 -7.51 41.61 11.62
C LEU A 833 -8.71 41.95 10.73
N GLN A 834 -9.06 43.24 10.62
CA GLN A 834 -10.14 43.71 9.75
C GLN A 834 -9.89 43.32 8.29
N GLU A 835 -8.67 43.52 7.77
CA GLU A 835 -8.31 43.15 6.40
C GLU A 835 -8.45 41.64 6.15
N ILE A 836 -7.98 40.80 7.09
CA ILE A 836 -8.04 39.34 7.00
C ILE A 836 -9.50 38.86 6.99
N LEU A 837 -10.35 39.41 7.86
CA LEU A 837 -11.75 39.00 7.99
C LEU A 837 -12.65 39.53 6.86
N THR A 838 -12.23 40.54 6.09
CA THR A 838 -13.05 41.19 5.06
C THR A 838 -12.42 41.05 3.67
N ILE A 839 -11.52 41.97 3.31
CA ILE A 839 -10.95 42.18 1.97
C ILE A 839 -10.17 40.94 1.48
N LYS A 840 -9.49 40.22 2.38
CA LYS A 840 -8.76 38.98 2.03
C LYS A 840 -9.66 37.73 2.02
N SER A 841 -10.92 37.85 2.44
CA SER A 841 -11.85 36.74 2.60
C SER A 841 -13.10 36.92 1.74
N ASP A 842 -14.19 37.41 2.31
CA ASP A 842 -15.55 37.32 1.77
C ASP A 842 -16.20 38.68 1.48
N ASP A 843 -15.48 39.81 1.59
CA ASP A 843 -15.94 41.07 1.01
C ASP A 843 -15.71 41.06 -0.51
N VAL A 844 -16.76 40.73 -1.26
CA VAL A 844 -16.73 40.58 -2.72
C VAL A 844 -16.32 41.87 -3.44
N THR A 845 -16.81 43.01 -2.94
CA THR A 845 -16.55 44.31 -3.57
C THR A 845 -15.20 44.88 -3.12
N GLY A 846 -14.89 44.77 -1.82
CA GLY A 846 -13.65 45.23 -1.22
C GLY A 846 -12.44 44.50 -1.78
N ARG A 847 -12.50 43.17 -1.96
CA ARG A 847 -11.37 42.40 -2.52
C ARG A 847 -11.00 42.82 -3.94
N SER A 848 -12.00 43.10 -4.78
CA SER A 848 -11.78 43.51 -6.18
C SER A 848 -11.16 44.91 -6.24
N ARG A 849 -11.68 45.85 -5.45
CA ARG A 849 -11.13 47.20 -5.32
C ARG A 849 -9.73 47.20 -4.72
N ALA A 850 -9.49 46.36 -3.73
CA ALA A 850 -8.18 46.24 -3.09
C ALA A 850 -7.14 45.69 -4.08
N TYR A 851 -7.50 44.69 -4.89
CA TYR A 851 -6.62 44.20 -5.95
C TYR A 851 -6.29 45.31 -6.96
N GLU A 852 -7.28 46.06 -7.43
CA GLU A 852 -7.04 47.21 -8.31
C GLU A 852 -6.14 48.27 -7.67
N ALA A 853 -6.38 48.62 -6.41
CA ALA A 853 -5.59 49.61 -5.69
C ALA A 853 -4.13 49.15 -5.56
N ILE A 854 -3.88 47.89 -5.21
CA ILE A 854 -2.53 47.31 -5.15
C ILE A 854 -1.83 47.39 -6.51
N VAL A 855 -2.52 47.08 -7.61
CA VAL A 855 -1.95 47.13 -8.96
C VAL A 855 -1.65 48.58 -9.39
N LYS A 856 -2.50 49.53 -9.03
CA LYS A 856 -2.34 50.96 -9.36
C LYS A 856 -1.37 51.69 -8.43
N GLY A 857 -1.06 51.11 -7.25
CA GLY A 857 -0.29 51.77 -6.20
C GLY A 857 -1.12 52.77 -5.38
N ASP A 858 -2.44 52.65 -5.41
CA ASP A 858 -3.37 53.52 -4.68
C ASP A 858 -3.55 53.06 -3.21
N PRO A 859 -4.01 53.95 -2.31
CA PRO A 859 -4.34 53.57 -0.94
C PRO A 859 -5.42 52.47 -0.87
N MET A 860 -5.30 51.58 0.11
CA MET A 860 -6.25 50.49 0.31
C MET A 860 -7.66 51.03 0.57
N PRO A 861 -8.70 50.43 -0.05
CA PRO A 861 -10.07 50.85 0.16
C PRO A 861 -10.55 50.51 1.58
N ALA A 862 -11.56 51.23 2.06
CA ALA A 862 -12.25 50.88 3.29
C ALA A 862 -12.92 49.51 3.17
N ALA A 863 -12.81 48.68 4.22
CA ALA A 863 -13.45 47.38 4.29
C ALA A 863 -14.98 47.50 4.34
N GLY A 864 -15.67 46.66 3.57
CA GLY A 864 -17.11 46.52 3.60
C GLY A 864 -17.60 45.49 4.63
N ILE A 865 -18.85 45.08 4.46
CA ILE A 865 -19.47 44.04 5.29
C ILE A 865 -19.11 42.65 4.72
N PRO A 866 -18.63 41.71 5.56
CA PRO A 866 -18.41 40.32 5.19
C PRO A 866 -19.68 39.66 4.63
N GLU A 867 -19.58 38.91 3.54
CA GLU A 867 -20.73 38.20 2.99
C GLU A 867 -21.23 37.10 3.94
N SER A 868 -20.36 36.51 4.76
CA SER A 868 -20.78 35.55 5.81
C SER A 868 -21.78 36.13 6.80
N LEU A 869 -21.68 37.43 7.13
CA LEU A 869 -22.67 38.11 7.96
C LEU A 869 -24.00 38.28 7.23
N ASN A 870 -23.97 38.64 5.94
CA ASN A 870 -25.18 38.73 5.11
C ASN A 870 -25.89 37.39 5.02
N VAL A 871 -25.14 36.31 4.80
CA VAL A 871 -25.67 34.93 4.78
C VAL A 871 -26.36 34.61 6.10
N LEU A 872 -25.73 34.91 7.24
CA LEU A 872 -26.31 34.70 8.56
C LEU A 872 -27.63 35.49 8.75
N LEU A 873 -27.65 36.76 8.36
CA LEU A 873 -28.86 37.59 8.44
C LEU A 873 -29.99 37.03 7.57
N HIS A 874 -29.67 36.52 6.38
CA HIS A 874 -30.63 35.88 5.50
C HIS A 874 -31.13 34.54 6.05
N GLU A 875 -30.27 33.73 6.66
CA GLU A 875 -30.67 32.49 7.35
C GLU A 875 -31.61 32.77 8.52
N LEU A 876 -31.31 33.78 9.35
CA LEU A 876 -32.17 34.20 10.46
C LEU A 876 -33.52 34.75 9.97
N ARG A 877 -33.53 35.53 8.89
CA ARG A 877 -34.79 35.96 8.23
C ARG A 877 -35.56 34.79 7.64
N GLY A 878 -34.88 33.76 7.14
CA GLY A 878 -35.49 32.51 6.69
C GLY A 878 -36.20 31.75 7.81
N LEU A 879 -35.78 31.92 9.06
CA LEU A 879 -36.46 31.41 10.24
C LEU A 879 -37.67 32.27 10.69
N GLY A 880 -37.94 33.38 9.98
CA GLY A 880 -39.00 34.33 10.34
C GLY A 880 -38.58 35.38 11.37
N LEU A 881 -37.28 35.50 11.69
CA LEU A 881 -36.76 36.53 12.59
C LEU A 881 -36.49 37.83 11.81
N SER A 882 -37.05 38.95 12.27
CA SER A 882 -36.78 40.27 11.70
C SER A 882 -35.53 40.85 12.35
N ILE A 883 -34.42 40.90 11.61
CA ILE A 883 -33.15 41.48 12.05
C ILE A 883 -32.74 42.56 11.05
N ASN A 884 -32.48 43.77 11.57
CA ASN A 884 -31.99 44.91 10.83
C ASN A 884 -30.68 45.38 11.46
N LEU A 885 -29.72 45.77 10.61
CA LEU A 885 -28.52 46.49 11.02
C LEU A 885 -28.85 47.97 10.84
N ASP A 886 -28.93 48.72 11.94
CA ASP A 886 -29.12 50.19 11.93
C ASP A 886 -27.81 50.94 11.65
#